data_AF-A0A2T6D654-F1
#
_entry.id   AF-A0A2T6D654-F1
#
_cell.length_a   1.000
_cell.length_b   1.000
_cell.length_c   1.000
_cell.angle_alpha   90.00
_cell.angle_beta   90.00
_cell.angle_gamma   90.00
#
_symmetry.space_group_name_H-M   'P 1'
#
loop_
_entity.id
_entity.type
_entity.pdbx_description
1 polymer ?
#
loop_
_entity_poly.entity_id
_entity_poly.type
_entity_poly.pdbx_seq_one_letter_code
_entity_poly.pdbx_strand_id
1 'polypeptide(L)'
;MFARIESILRQARRRLSRSEWAIRHLGLAPSEGTAEEPGLLLIQIDGLARVHLEKAIAQGRMPFLRRLIRHNGYEWHAFYPGLPTTTPAVQAELFYGVRSAVPAFAFLDRRQQDLSVMFSPAPAKEREAACAAQAEGLLRDGSSWSNIYTGGAGPHEAHFCIASNSLADLWRTGKFGNLVLFSLLQLPAALRIAGLLTLELGAAVRAALLGIRHGRKPSLEFTTVLSRVFIATGLRELIRIGGRIDVTRGLPIVHANFVGYDEHAHRRGPGSRFALRSLRGIDRAIKGLWREAQKSRRRDYSVWIYSDHGQEHTRSFALEFPGGVERMVREVYDELRAASPPDQPPDAATQPEAEGPRAWHRRRYHGTPQYFVSSPDQPFVLAALGPVGHLYFKEPLDDAQRRRFAERLVHQHHVPGVLLQAGDGTMTWVHARGATRIPDEVPPLLTTHPEPLRQEIARDLVTWLQHPHSGDLVLVGWSPWSGAWTFAPENGSHAGFGPEETQGFALLPSGTRLPPGTEHFIRPSALRVAALHHLGRSPLTAWRPATRHGSHLRLMTYNTHGCSGMDGRVSPRRIARAIREQAPDVVALQELDLGRRRSRAEDQSAIIARELGMHAVFCPTVTRGDEHYGHALLSHWPIEIVKRARLPDDPHGWWDEPRSGLWARIQVAGHRVNVVTAHLGLGVHERELQMRALLGPEWLGPILDAEPIILCGDFNLLPGSTPYRLASARLRDVQLLDRAHRPLNTFSSMHPLLRIDHMFVSRHFQCDGIVAVRNDLTRVASDHLPLRADLRVLDAGAGTTTRNPPRAPGHTPPACPVAGA
;
A
#
# COMPACT_ATOMS: atom_id res chain seq x y z
N MET A 1 23.42 -18.96 -24.09
CA MET A 1 23.51 -18.10 -25.30
C MET A 1 22.32 -17.15 -25.42
N PHE A 2 21.07 -17.64 -25.41
CA PHE A 2 19.85 -16.81 -25.49
C PHE A 2 19.73 -15.73 -24.38
N ALA A 3 19.98 -16.08 -23.11
CA ALA A 3 19.96 -15.12 -22.00
C ALA A 3 20.97 -13.96 -22.14
N ARG A 4 22.15 -14.24 -22.70
CA ARG A 4 23.18 -13.20 -22.99
C ARG A 4 22.74 -12.27 -24.12
N ILE A 5 22.17 -12.81 -25.20
CA ILE A 5 21.66 -12.00 -26.33
C ILE A 5 20.52 -11.08 -25.87
N GLU A 6 19.60 -11.59 -25.04
CA GLU A 6 18.52 -10.77 -24.47
C GLU A 6 19.02 -9.68 -23.53
N SER A 7 20.01 -9.99 -22.69
CA SER A 7 20.66 -9.02 -21.81
C SER A 7 21.33 -7.88 -22.59
N ILE A 8 22.03 -8.21 -23.69
CA ILE A 8 22.68 -7.25 -24.60
C ILE A 8 21.63 -6.36 -25.30
N LEU A 9 20.57 -6.93 -25.85
CA LEU A 9 19.48 -6.17 -26.49
C LEU A 9 18.79 -5.23 -25.50
N ARG A 10 18.64 -5.66 -24.23
CA ARG A 10 18.14 -4.79 -23.15
C ARG A 10 19.16 -3.69 -22.80
N GLN A 11 20.46 -3.97 -22.72
CA GLN A 11 21.49 -2.95 -22.49
C GLN A 11 21.50 -1.88 -23.60
N ALA A 12 21.34 -2.27 -24.86
CA ALA A 12 21.24 -1.35 -25.99
C ALA A 12 20.00 -0.44 -25.91
N ARG A 13 18.80 -1.00 -25.67
CA ARG A 13 17.57 -0.21 -25.46
C ARG A 13 17.65 0.74 -24.25
N ARG A 14 18.55 0.49 -23.29
CA ARG A 14 18.74 1.31 -22.07
C ARG A 14 19.65 2.50 -22.26
N ARG A 15 20.65 2.44 -23.14
CA ARG A 15 21.42 3.64 -23.53
C ARG A 15 20.53 4.70 -24.18
N LEU A 16 19.34 4.28 -24.66
CA LEU A 16 18.28 5.12 -25.21
C LEU A 16 17.13 5.40 -24.21
N SER A 17 17.30 5.12 -22.91
CA SER A 17 16.27 5.39 -21.90
C SER A 17 16.01 6.90 -21.78
N ARG A 18 14.81 7.34 -22.12
CA ARG A 18 14.42 8.76 -22.14
C ARG A 18 14.54 9.45 -20.79
N SER A 19 14.29 8.73 -19.69
CA SER A 19 14.42 9.31 -18.34
C SER A 19 15.89 9.55 -17.97
N GLU A 20 16.79 8.62 -18.32
CA GLU A 20 18.24 8.80 -18.11
C GLU A 20 18.78 9.93 -18.99
N TRP A 21 18.29 10.02 -20.22
CA TRP A 21 18.64 11.10 -21.14
C TRP A 21 18.14 12.45 -20.60
N ALA A 22 16.92 12.52 -20.06
CA ALA A 22 16.36 13.72 -19.45
C ALA A 22 17.16 14.17 -18.21
N ILE A 23 17.57 13.25 -17.33
CA ILE A 23 18.42 13.57 -16.17
C ILE A 23 19.72 14.24 -16.61
N ARG A 24 20.39 13.67 -17.62
CA ARG A 24 21.66 14.20 -18.14
C ARG A 24 21.54 15.61 -18.73
N HIS A 25 20.44 15.92 -19.41
CA HIS A 25 20.28 17.19 -20.12
C HIS A 25 19.56 18.27 -19.30
N LEU A 26 18.80 17.88 -18.26
CA LEU A 26 18.16 18.83 -17.33
C LEU A 26 19.09 19.25 -16.18
N GLY A 27 20.33 18.74 -16.12
CA GLY A 27 21.29 19.06 -15.07
C GLY A 27 20.86 18.56 -13.68
N LEU A 28 19.99 17.55 -13.61
CA LEU A 28 19.51 17.01 -12.35
C LEU A 28 20.58 16.09 -11.75
N ALA A 29 20.98 16.35 -10.50
CA ALA A 29 21.91 15.50 -9.79
C ALA A 29 21.27 14.12 -9.53
N PRO A 30 21.88 13.02 -9.99
CA PRO A 30 21.50 11.68 -9.53
C PRO A 30 21.84 11.54 -8.05
N SER A 31 21.02 10.83 -7.29
CA SER A 31 21.34 10.51 -5.89
C SER A 31 22.55 9.59 -5.84
N GLU A 32 23.47 9.87 -4.91
CA GLU A 32 24.59 9.02 -4.53
C GLU A 32 24.08 7.82 -3.73
N GLY A 33 23.38 6.91 -4.40
CA GLY A 33 22.90 5.65 -3.82
C GLY A 33 23.44 4.46 -4.60
N THR A 34 23.80 3.40 -3.88
CA THR A 34 24.04 2.11 -4.54
C THR A 34 22.70 1.50 -4.97
N ALA A 35 22.67 0.73 -6.06
CA ALA A 35 21.46 0.08 -6.59
C ALA A 35 20.66 -0.76 -5.59
N GLU A 36 21.24 -1.06 -4.43
CA GLU A 36 20.69 -1.90 -3.38
C GLU A 36 20.15 -1.14 -2.18
N GLU A 37 20.43 0.17 -2.08
CA GLU A 37 19.85 0.96 -1.01
C GLU A 37 18.33 0.99 -1.13
N PRO A 38 17.60 0.94 0.02
CA PRO A 38 16.15 0.98 -0.03
C PRO A 38 15.68 2.31 -0.61
N GLY A 39 14.73 2.20 -1.52
CA GLY A 39 13.88 3.30 -1.98
C GLY A 39 12.44 3.04 -1.57
N LEU A 40 11.66 4.10 -1.39
CA LEU A 40 10.22 4.00 -1.15
C LEU A 40 9.45 4.91 -2.11
N LEU A 41 8.50 4.33 -2.84
CA LEU A 41 7.55 5.06 -3.66
C LEU A 41 6.16 4.95 -3.02
N LEU A 42 5.71 6.04 -2.39
CA LEU A 42 4.40 6.18 -1.80
C LEU A 42 3.44 6.77 -2.84
N ILE A 43 2.33 6.09 -3.09
CA ILE A 43 1.29 6.52 -4.02
C ILE A 43 -0.03 6.65 -3.28
N GLN A 44 -0.54 7.88 -3.19
CA GLN A 44 -1.84 8.16 -2.62
C GLN A 44 -2.89 8.28 -3.74
N ILE A 45 -4.04 7.61 -3.56
CA ILE A 45 -5.25 7.86 -4.35
C ILE A 45 -6.23 8.62 -3.45
N ASP A 46 -6.34 9.92 -3.72
CA ASP A 46 -7.10 10.86 -2.89
C ASP A 46 -8.61 10.52 -2.91
N GLY A 47 -9.22 10.46 -1.73
CA GLY A 47 -10.67 10.31 -1.52
C GLY A 47 -11.29 8.95 -1.88
N LEU A 48 -10.51 7.92 -2.22
CA LEU A 48 -11.02 6.62 -2.68
C LEU A 48 -11.27 5.62 -1.54
N ALA A 49 -12.53 5.48 -1.14
CA ALA A 49 -12.94 4.47 -0.16
C ALA A 49 -12.64 3.04 -0.65
N ARG A 50 -12.35 2.14 0.29
CA ARG A 50 -12.07 0.72 0.01
C ARG A 50 -13.17 0.06 -0.80
N VAL A 51 -14.44 0.29 -0.44
CA VAL A 51 -15.61 -0.29 -1.11
C VAL A 51 -15.68 0.10 -2.60
N HIS A 52 -15.31 1.34 -2.94
CA HIS A 52 -15.30 1.82 -4.33
C HIS A 52 -14.11 1.27 -5.11
N LEU A 53 -12.96 1.09 -4.47
CA LEU A 53 -11.81 0.41 -5.09
C LEU A 53 -12.13 -1.05 -5.41
N GLU A 54 -12.69 -1.80 -4.46
CA GLU A 54 -13.09 -3.21 -4.65
C GLU A 54 -14.07 -3.33 -5.83
N LYS A 55 -15.08 -2.46 -5.86
CA LYS A 55 -16.03 -2.35 -6.98
C LYS A 55 -15.34 -1.99 -8.31
N ALA A 56 -14.39 -1.06 -8.30
CA ALA A 56 -13.64 -0.66 -9.50
C ALA A 56 -12.76 -1.80 -10.04
N ILE A 57 -12.14 -2.59 -9.16
CA ILE A 57 -11.34 -3.77 -9.52
C ILE A 57 -12.24 -4.87 -10.11
N ALA A 58 -13.36 -5.17 -9.45
CA ALA A 58 -14.34 -6.15 -9.92
C ALA A 58 -14.88 -5.79 -11.31
N GLN A 59 -15.15 -4.51 -11.55
CA GLN A 59 -15.66 -3.99 -12.83
C GLN A 59 -14.56 -3.73 -13.88
N GLY A 60 -13.32 -4.19 -13.64
CA GLY A 60 -12.21 -4.09 -14.60
C GLY A 60 -11.76 -2.66 -14.90
N ARG A 61 -11.98 -1.71 -13.98
CA ARG A 61 -11.52 -0.32 -14.11
C ARG A 61 -10.09 -0.10 -13.61
N MET A 62 -9.58 -0.99 -12.76
CA MET A 62 -8.18 -0.97 -12.28
C MET A 62 -7.46 -2.30 -12.55
N PRO A 63 -7.25 -2.66 -13.83
CA PRO A 63 -6.68 -3.95 -14.20
C PRO A 63 -5.23 -4.13 -13.75
N PHE A 64 -4.45 -3.06 -13.55
CA PHE A 64 -3.08 -3.18 -13.05
C PHE A 64 -3.05 -3.46 -11.55
N LEU A 65 -3.80 -2.72 -10.73
CA LEU A 65 -3.92 -3.04 -9.29
C LEU A 65 -4.43 -4.48 -9.08
N ARG A 66 -5.46 -4.90 -9.84
CA ARG A 66 -5.93 -6.29 -9.84
C ARG A 66 -4.82 -7.31 -10.09
N ARG A 67 -3.89 -7.00 -10.99
CA ARG A 67 -2.74 -7.86 -11.31
C ARG A 67 -1.73 -7.88 -10.17
N LEU A 68 -1.44 -6.72 -9.56
CA LEU A 68 -0.49 -6.63 -8.45
C LEU A 68 -0.94 -7.52 -7.29
N ILE A 69 -2.22 -7.45 -6.91
CA ILE A 69 -2.82 -8.26 -5.85
C ILE A 69 -2.73 -9.75 -6.19
N ARG A 70 -3.06 -10.14 -7.43
CA ARG A 70 -3.14 -11.55 -7.82
C ARG A 70 -1.79 -12.23 -8.09
N HIS A 71 -0.80 -11.47 -8.58
CA HIS A 71 0.42 -12.05 -9.15
C HIS A 71 1.72 -11.51 -8.55
N ASN A 72 1.69 -10.35 -7.90
CA ASN A 72 2.89 -9.70 -7.35
C ASN A 72 2.89 -9.66 -5.82
N GLY A 73 2.04 -10.45 -5.16
CA GLY A 73 2.01 -10.58 -3.71
C GLY A 73 1.71 -9.26 -3.00
N TYR A 74 0.75 -8.47 -3.48
CA TYR A 74 0.29 -7.30 -2.73
C TYR A 74 -0.85 -7.70 -1.79
N GLU A 75 -0.74 -7.31 -0.53
CA GLU A 75 -1.71 -7.59 0.54
C GLU A 75 -2.65 -6.40 0.74
N TRP A 76 -3.89 -6.74 1.12
CA TRP A 76 -4.92 -5.76 1.45
C TRP A 76 -4.91 -5.46 2.93
N HIS A 77 -4.80 -4.18 3.26
CA HIS A 77 -4.99 -3.68 4.61
C HIS A 77 -6.09 -2.64 4.62
N ALA A 78 -6.97 -2.70 5.65
CA ALA A 78 -7.84 -1.58 5.94
C ALA A 78 -6.95 -0.40 6.37
N PHE A 79 -7.28 0.81 5.93
CA PHE A 79 -6.58 2.02 6.33
C PHE A 79 -7.55 2.96 7.02
N TYR A 80 -7.28 3.25 8.29
CA TYR A 80 -8.05 4.20 9.08
C TYR A 80 -7.34 5.55 9.07
N PRO A 81 -7.94 6.60 8.49
CA PRO A 81 -7.32 7.90 8.32
C PRO A 81 -7.11 8.70 9.61
N GLY A 82 -7.86 8.38 10.67
CA GLY A 82 -8.03 9.25 11.83
C GLY A 82 -9.05 10.37 11.60
N LEU A 83 -9.43 11.08 12.67
CA LEU A 83 -10.34 12.23 12.60
C LEU A 83 -9.60 13.57 12.74
N PRO A 84 -10.01 14.61 11.99
CA PRO A 84 -11.01 14.57 10.90
C PRO A 84 -10.48 13.82 9.68
N THR A 85 -11.36 13.16 8.90
CA THR A 85 -10.97 12.38 7.70
C THR A 85 -10.63 13.31 6.53
N THR A 86 -9.51 14.02 6.61
CA THR A 86 -9.09 15.02 5.63
C THR A 86 -7.63 14.80 5.26
N THR A 87 -7.29 15.02 3.99
CA THR A 87 -5.91 14.99 3.50
C THR A 87 -4.90 15.74 4.39
N PRO A 88 -5.14 16.99 4.86
CA PRO A 88 -4.20 17.66 5.75
C PRO A 88 -3.99 16.95 7.09
N ALA A 89 -5.03 16.37 7.71
CA ALA A 89 -4.86 15.61 8.96
C ALA A 89 -4.06 14.32 8.73
N VAL A 90 -4.38 13.59 7.65
CA VAL A 90 -3.70 12.35 7.27
C VAL A 90 -2.24 12.61 6.92
N GLN A 91 -1.94 13.66 6.15
CA GLN A 91 -0.58 14.01 5.77
C GLN A 91 0.24 14.52 6.96
N ALA A 92 -0.35 15.25 7.90
CA ALA A 92 0.36 15.62 9.13
C ALA A 92 0.78 14.37 9.92
N GLU A 93 -0.13 13.40 10.06
CA GLU A 93 0.15 12.18 10.80
C GLU A 93 1.13 11.26 10.05
N LEU A 94 1.01 11.13 8.72
CA LEU A 94 1.92 10.32 7.91
C LEU A 94 3.30 10.94 7.76
N PHE A 95 3.41 12.25 7.52
CA PHE A 95 4.71 12.89 7.26
C PHE A 95 5.43 13.26 8.55
N TYR A 96 4.70 13.69 9.58
CA TYR A 96 5.28 14.22 10.82
C TYR A 96 4.89 13.45 12.08
N GLY A 97 3.97 12.48 12.00
CA GLY A 97 3.51 11.74 13.18
C GLY A 97 2.53 12.52 14.07
N VAL A 98 2.05 13.67 13.62
CA VAL A 98 1.15 14.55 14.39
C VAL A 98 -0.31 14.20 14.08
N ARG A 99 -1.01 13.63 15.06
CA ARG A 99 -2.43 13.28 14.95
C ARG A 99 -3.29 14.53 15.02
N SER A 100 -4.40 14.54 14.27
CA SER A 100 -5.43 15.58 14.30
C SER A 100 -4.85 17.01 14.25
N ALA A 101 -3.81 17.23 13.44
CA ALA A 101 -3.08 18.51 13.37
C ALA A 101 -3.93 19.71 12.90
N VAL A 102 -5.09 19.41 12.31
CA VAL A 102 -6.13 20.38 11.95
C VAL A 102 -7.48 19.82 12.40
N PRO A 103 -8.44 20.68 12.82
CA PRO A 103 -9.75 20.24 13.26
C PRO A 103 -10.71 20.02 12.08
N ALA A 104 -10.46 20.64 10.92
CA ALA A 104 -11.21 20.43 9.70
C ALA A 104 -10.41 20.98 8.51
N PHE A 105 -10.95 20.83 7.30
CA PHE A 105 -10.35 21.46 6.12
C PHE A 105 -10.50 22.99 6.13
N ALA A 106 -11.56 23.51 6.76
CA ALA A 106 -11.80 24.93 7.01
C ALA A 106 -12.15 25.14 8.49
N PHE A 107 -11.46 26.06 9.18
CA PHE A 107 -11.64 26.31 10.61
C PHE A 107 -11.16 27.72 10.98
N LEU A 108 -11.55 28.22 12.16
CA LEU A 108 -11.06 29.51 12.66
C LEU A 108 -9.77 29.30 13.45
N ASP A 109 -8.68 29.95 13.05
CA ASP A 109 -7.49 30.01 13.88
C ASP A 109 -7.72 31.00 15.02
N ARG A 110 -8.02 30.47 16.22
CA ARG A 110 -8.25 31.29 17.43
C ARG A 110 -7.06 32.17 17.83
N ARG A 111 -5.83 31.88 17.40
CA ARG A 111 -4.65 32.72 17.71
C ARG A 111 -4.62 33.95 16.83
N GLN A 112 -4.91 33.78 15.55
CA GLN A 112 -4.87 34.86 14.55
C GLN A 112 -6.22 35.54 14.34
N GLN A 113 -7.31 34.94 14.87
CA GLN A 113 -8.68 35.35 14.61
C GLN A 113 -8.99 35.45 13.11
N ASP A 114 -8.48 34.49 12.32
CA ASP A 114 -8.68 34.43 10.86
C ASP A 114 -9.14 33.03 10.41
N LEU A 115 -9.93 33.00 9.34
CA LEU A 115 -10.45 31.77 8.76
C LEU A 115 -9.34 31.07 7.97
N SER A 116 -8.90 29.92 8.49
CA SER A 116 -7.91 29.07 7.86
C SER A 116 -8.58 28.02 6.98
N VAL A 117 -8.14 27.95 5.72
CA VAL A 117 -8.57 26.91 4.79
C VAL A 117 -7.37 26.23 4.16
N MET A 118 -7.34 24.90 4.19
CA MET A 118 -6.15 24.11 3.86
C MET A 118 -5.82 24.05 2.36
N PHE A 119 -6.64 24.64 1.48
CA PHE A 119 -6.24 24.90 0.09
C PHE A 119 -5.41 26.19 -0.07
N SER A 120 -5.29 26.99 0.98
CA SER A 120 -4.53 28.25 0.97
C SER A 120 -3.08 28.02 1.37
N PRO A 121 -2.09 28.59 0.64
CA PRO A 121 -0.68 28.36 0.93
C PRO A 121 -0.22 28.81 2.33
N ALA A 122 -0.74 29.95 2.82
CA ALA A 122 -0.29 30.51 4.10
C ALA A 122 -0.68 29.62 5.31
N PRO A 123 -1.97 29.26 5.53
CA PRO A 123 -2.35 28.31 6.57
C PRO A 123 -1.64 26.95 6.45
N ALA A 124 -1.52 26.42 5.22
CA ALA A 124 -0.85 25.14 5.00
C ALA A 124 0.63 25.17 5.42
N LYS A 125 1.36 26.22 5.05
CA LYS A 125 2.78 26.39 5.41
C LYS A 125 3.00 26.56 6.90
N GLU A 126 2.12 27.29 7.58
CA GLU A 126 2.21 27.48 9.03
C GLU A 126 1.95 26.18 9.78
N ARG A 127 0.91 25.44 9.41
CA ARG A 127 0.62 24.14 10.02
C ARG A 127 1.72 23.12 9.75
N GLU A 128 2.30 23.12 8.56
CA GLU A 128 3.46 22.29 8.24
C GLU A 128 4.65 22.65 9.14
N ALA A 129 4.96 23.93 9.34
CA ALA A 129 6.04 24.37 10.21
C ALA A 129 5.81 23.92 11.66
N ALA A 130 4.57 24.00 12.17
CA ALA A 130 4.22 23.51 13.50
C ALA A 130 4.41 21.99 13.64
N CYS A 131 4.11 21.22 12.58
CA CYS A 131 4.34 19.77 12.57
C CYS A 131 5.84 19.43 12.47
N ALA A 132 6.58 20.13 11.61
CA ALA A 132 8.01 19.95 11.42
C ALA A 132 8.83 20.31 12.67
N ALA A 133 8.31 21.16 13.55
CA ALA A 133 8.92 21.44 14.85
C ALA A 133 8.86 20.25 15.82
N GLN A 134 7.94 19.31 15.64
CA GLN A 134 7.78 18.13 16.51
C GLN A 134 8.57 16.93 16.01
N ALA A 135 8.69 16.76 14.70
CA ALA A 135 9.41 15.64 14.11
C ALA A 135 9.94 15.97 12.71
N GLU A 136 11.03 15.30 12.35
CA GLU A 136 11.56 15.36 10.99
C GLU A 136 10.55 14.79 9.98
N GLY A 137 10.41 15.47 8.85
CA GLY A 137 9.50 15.11 7.78
C GLY A 137 9.92 13.82 7.08
N LEU A 138 8.95 12.93 6.83
CA LEU A 138 9.17 11.64 6.17
C LEU A 138 9.84 11.78 4.79
N LEU A 139 9.54 12.85 4.05
CA LEU A 139 10.00 13.08 2.68
C LEU A 139 11.34 13.82 2.60
N ARG A 140 12.07 13.96 3.71
CA ARG A 140 13.45 14.49 3.70
C ARG A 140 14.30 13.75 2.67
N ASP A 141 15.12 14.49 1.92
CA ASP A 141 15.97 14.03 0.82
C ASP A 141 15.20 13.41 -0.36
N GLY A 142 13.87 13.42 -0.32
CA GLY A 142 12.98 12.88 -1.32
C GLY A 142 12.23 13.94 -2.13
N SER A 143 11.15 13.54 -2.79
CA SER A 143 10.25 14.45 -3.51
C SER A 143 8.78 14.27 -3.13
N SER A 144 8.03 15.37 -3.28
CA SER A 144 6.64 15.50 -2.86
C SER A 144 5.81 16.07 -4.00
N TRP A 145 4.85 15.28 -4.50
CA TRP A 145 4.00 15.64 -5.63
C TRP A 145 2.54 15.78 -5.23
N SER A 146 1.96 16.97 -5.46
CA SER A 146 0.53 17.28 -5.32
C SER A 146 -0.05 17.08 -3.92
N ASN A 147 0.70 17.44 -2.89
CA ASN A 147 0.31 17.28 -1.48
C ASN A 147 -0.15 18.61 -0.86
N ILE A 148 -0.75 18.57 0.33
CA ILE A 148 -0.97 19.81 1.10
C ILE A 148 0.38 20.28 1.65
N TYR A 149 1.10 19.37 2.30
CA TYR A 149 2.42 19.63 2.89
C TYR A 149 3.56 19.11 2.01
N THR A 150 4.73 19.73 2.09
CA THR A 150 5.94 19.23 1.42
C THR A 150 6.46 17.94 2.05
N GLY A 151 6.13 17.67 3.32
CA GLY A 151 6.58 16.47 4.05
C GLY A 151 8.06 16.49 4.40
N GLY A 152 8.71 17.66 4.33
CA GLY A 152 10.16 17.83 4.52
C GLY A 152 11.00 17.69 3.24
N ALA A 153 10.36 17.54 2.07
CA ALA A 153 11.08 17.58 0.79
C ALA A 153 11.71 18.96 0.55
N GLY A 154 12.86 18.99 -0.11
CA GLY A 154 13.55 20.25 -0.41
C GLY A 154 12.70 21.18 -1.30
N PRO A 155 12.92 22.51 -1.27
CA PRO A 155 12.12 23.48 -2.04
C PRO A 155 12.06 23.21 -3.55
N HIS A 156 13.08 22.57 -4.11
CA HIS A 156 13.14 22.21 -5.53
C HIS A 156 12.54 20.84 -5.87
N GLU A 157 12.20 20.04 -4.85
CA GLU A 157 11.63 18.69 -4.97
C GLU A 157 10.17 18.63 -4.46
N ALA A 158 9.64 19.76 -3.97
CA ALA A 158 8.24 19.95 -3.65
C ALA A 158 7.51 20.53 -4.87
N HIS A 159 6.60 19.75 -5.44
CA HIS A 159 5.96 20.06 -6.72
C HIS A 159 4.44 20.08 -6.57
N PHE A 160 3.82 21.21 -6.90
CA PHE A 160 2.37 21.40 -6.81
C PHE A 160 1.82 21.15 -5.40
N CYS A 161 2.65 21.34 -4.35
CA CYS A 161 2.18 21.23 -2.98
C CYS A 161 1.58 22.56 -2.53
N ILE A 162 0.50 22.56 -1.75
CA ILE A 162 -0.19 23.80 -1.36
C ILE A 162 0.70 24.68 -0.48
N ALA A 163 1.45 24.07 0.44
CA ALA A 163 2.41 24.77 1.31
C ALA A 163 3.65 25.34 0.58
N SER A 164 3.87 24.99 -0.69
CA SER A 164 4.96 25.51 -1.53
C SER A 164 4.40 26.27 -2.74
N ASN A 165 4.76 27.54 -2.95
CA ASN A 165 4.22 28.37 -4.05
C ASN A 165 4.76 27.99 -5.46
N SER A 166 4.66 26.71 -5.85
CA SER A 166 5.43 26.14 -6.96
C SER A 166 5.03 26.68 -8.33
N LEU A 167 3.80 27.17 -8.54
CA LEU A 167 3.36 27.73 -9.82
C LEU A 167 3.91 29.14 -10.07
N ALA A 168 3.96 29.98 -9.03
CA ALA A 168 4.56 31.31 -9.10
C ALA A 168 6.08 31.23 -9.28
N ASP A 169 6.74 30.29 -8.59
CA ASP A 169 8.19 30.09 -8.70
C ASP A 169 8.62 29.48 -10.05
N LEU A 170 7.76 28.66 -10.70
CA LEU A 170 8.03 28.16 -12.06
C LEU A 170 8.04 29.30 -13.10
N TRP A 171 7.12 30.26 -12.96
CA TRP A 171 7.04 31.43 -13.83
C TRP A 171 8.15 32.44 -13.57
N ARG A 172 8.57 32.61 -12.31
CA ARG A 172 9.57 33.61 -11.90
C ARG A 172 11.03 33.20 -12.16
N THR A 173 11.31 31.91 -12.40
CA THR A 173 12.68 31.37 -12.57
C THR A 173 13.16 31.24 -14.02
N GLY A 174 12.40 31.71 -15.02
CA GLY A 174 12.85 31.75 -16.43
C GLY A 174 13.01 30.38 -17.12
N LYS A 175 12.50 29.29 -16.51
CA LYS A 175 12.70 27.90 -16.98
C LYS A 175 11.82 27.49 -18.17
N PHE A 176 11.18 28.42 -18.88
CA PHE A 176 10.33 28.11 -20.05
C PHE A 176 11.14 27.40 -21.16
N GLY A 177 12.39 27.81 -21.39
CA GLY A 177 13.30 27.14 -22.32
C GLY A 177 13.54 25.67 -21.97
N ASN A 178 13.67 25.35 -20.68
CA ASN A 178 13.80 23.97 -20.20
C ASN A 178 12.50 23.18 -20.35
N LEU A 179 11.33 23.84 -20.26
CA LEU A 179 10.02 23.21 -20.49
C LEU A 179 9.79 22.88 -21.98
N VAL A 180 10.19 23.77 -22.87
CA VAL A 180 10.15 23.57 -24.33
C VAL A 180 11.13 22.46 -24.72
N LEU A 181 12.38 22.55 -24.26
CA LEU A 181 13.39 21.50 -24.46
C LEU A 181 12.87 20.18 -23.91
N PHE A 182 12.38 20.13 -22.67
CA PHE A 182 11.77 18.93 -22.08
C PHE A 182 10.62 18.36 -22.91
N SER A 183 9.74 19.22 -23.43
CA SER A 183 8.60 18.82 -24.27
C SER A 183 9.06 18.26 -25.62
N LEU A 184 10.10 18.82 -26.23
CA LEU A 184 10.73 18.29 -27.45
C LEU A 184 11.38 16.93 -27.20
N LEU A 185 12.07 16.77 -26.06
CA LEU A 185 12.75 15.54 -25.68
C LEU A 185 11.78 14.42 -25.29
N GLN A 186 10.60 14.81 -24.84
CA GLN A 186 9.49 13.93 -24.51
C GLN A 186 8.37 14.03 -25.54
N LEU A 187 8.67 14.34 -26.81
CA LEU A 187 7.67 14.62 -27.85
C LEU A 187 6.52 13.59 -27.91
N PRO A 188 6.75 12.26 -27.86
CA PRO A 188 5.64 11.31 -27.83
C PRO A 188 4.77 11.39 -26.58
N ALA A 189 5.36 11.72 -25.43
CA ALA A 189 4.61 11.94 -24.20
C ALA A 189 3.82 13.26 -24.28
N ALA A 190 4.43 14.32 -24.85
CA ALA A 190 3.78 15.60 -25.09
C ALA A 190 2.60 15.47 -26.06
N LEU A 191 2.78 14.80 -27.21
CA LEU A 191 1.71 14.51 -28.17
C LEU A 191 0.59 13.67 -27.55
N ARG A 192 0.94 12.68 -26.73
CA ARG A 192 -0.07 11.88 -26.02
C ARG A 192 -0.81 12.72 -24.97
N ILE A 193 -0.12 13.60 -24.24
CA ILE A 193 -0.78 14.52 -23.30
C ILE A 193 -1.71 15.46 -24.06
N ALA A 194 -1.24 16.09 -25.14
CA ALA A 194 -2.06 16.93 -26.01
C ALA A 194 -3.30 16.18 -26.50
N GLY A 195 -3.14 14.97 -27.04
CA GLY A 195 -4.27 14.15 -27.48
C GLY A 195 -5.24 13.79 -26.35
N LEU A 196 -4.74 13.43 -25.16
CA LEU A 196 -5.58 13.15 -23.99
C LEU A 196 -6.33 14.40 -23.52
N LEU A 197 -5.66 15.55 -23.47
CA LEU A 197 -6.27 16.82 -23.08
C LEU A 197 -7.33 17.25 -24.10
N THR A 198 -7.08 17.10 -25.41
CA THR A 198 -8.07 17.40 -26.46
C THR A 198 -9.29 16.50 -26.36
N LEU A 199 -9.10 15.19 -26.19
CA LEU A 199 -10.21 14.25 -26.01
C LEU A 199 -11.01 14.55 -24.74
N GLU A 200 -10.31 14.87 -23.63
CA GLU A 200 -10.95 15.18 -22.37
C GLU A 200 -11.69 16.51 -22.42
N LEU A 201 -11.11 17.53 -23.07
CA LEU A 201 -11.74 18.82 -23.32
C LEU A 201 -13.02 18.65 -24.15
N GLY A 202 -12.99 17.90 -25.24
CA GLY A 202 -14.18 17.62 -26.04
C GLY A 202 -15.28 16.91 -25.23
N ALA A 203 -14.90 15.90 -24.43
CA ALA A 203 -15.83 15.20 -23.56
C ALA A 203 -16.34 16.07 -22.40
N ALA A 204 -15.56 17.04 -21.94
CA ALA A 204 -15.91 18.00 -20.91
C ALA A 204 -16.88 19.05 -21.43
N VAL A 205 -16.59 19.67 -22.57
CA VAL A 205 -17.45 20.64 -23.24
C VAL A 205 -18.81 20.02 -23.55
N ARG A 206 -18.85 18.79 -24.10
CA ARG A 206 -20.11 18.09 -24.35
C ARG A 206 -20.92 17.88 -23.07
N ALA A 207 -20.27 17.50 -21.97
CA ALA A 207 -20.95 17.30 -20.69
C ALA A 207 -21.47 18.62 -20.11
N ALA A 208 -20.70 19.70 -20.23
CA ALA A 208 -21.09 21.04 -19.81
C ALA A 208 -22.31 21.55 -20.60
N LEU A 209 -22.31 21.41 -21.93
CA LEU A 209 -23.44 21.78 -22.79
C LEU A 209 -24.71 21.00 -22.44
N LEU A 210 -24.59 19.69 -22.18
CA LEU A 210 -25.72 18.88 -21.71
C LEU A 210 -26.18 19.34 -20.32
N GLY A 211 -25.27 19.64 -19.40
CA GLY A 211 -25.60 20.14 -18.07
C GLY A 211 -26.35 21.46 -18.10
N ILE A 212 -25.88 22.42 -18.92
CA ILE A 212 -26.52 23.72 -19.12
C ILE A 212 -27.93 23.54 -19.72
N ARG A 213 -28.09 22.64 -20.69
CA ARG A 213 -29.41 22.29 -21.26
C ARG A 213 -30.38 21.72 -20.21
N HIS A 214 -29.89 21.07 -19.16
CA HIS A 214 -30.70 20.56 -18.05
C HIS A 214 -30.79 21.55 -16.88
N GLY A 215 -30.59 22.84 -17.12
CA GLY A 215 -30.81 23.91 -16.13
C GLY A 215 -29.66 24.16 -15.15
N ARG A 216 -28.46 23.60 -15.39
CA ARG A 216 -27.29 23.85 -14.52
C ARG A 216 -26.61 25.18 -14.84
N LYS A 217 -26.05 25.83 -13.81
CA LYS A 217 -25.37 27.13 -13.95
C LYS A 217 -24.13 27.02 -14.88
N PRO A 218 -24.03 27.85 -15.94
CA PRO A 218 -22.91 27.79 -16.89
C PRO A 218 -21.53 27.99 -16.27
N SER A 219 -21.41 28.86 -15.27
CA SER A 219 -20.14 29.13 -14.57
C SER A 219 -19.56 27.89 -13.88
N LEU A 220 -20.42 27.10 -13.21
CA LEU A 220 -20.01 25.86 -12.54
C LEU A 220 -19.57 24.77 -13.53
N GLU A 221 -20.26 24.69 -14.67
CA GLU A 221 -19.90 23.74 -15.73
C GLU A 221 -18.59 24.14 -16.43
N PHE A 222 -18.30 25.44 -16.62
CA PHE A 222 -17.03 25.91 -17.17
C PHE A 222 -15.83 25.60 -16.25
N THR A 223 -15.96 25.91 -14.95
CA THR A 223 -14.95 25.51 -13.95
C THR A 223 -14.76 24.00 -13.93
N THR A 224 -15.82 23.24 -14.21
CA THR A 224 -15.76 21.77 -14.35
C THR A 224 -14.99 21.31 -15.58
N VAL A 225 -15.06 22.02 -16.69
CA VAL A 225 -14.22 21.74 -17.86
C VAL A 225 -12.75 21.96 -17.54
N LEU A 226 -12.43 23.14 -16.97
CA LEU A 226 -11.06 23.50 -16.61
C LEU A 226 -10.44 22.46 -15.67
N SER A 227 -11.10 22.20 -14.56
CA SER A 227 -10.52 21.36 -13.53
C SER A 227 -10.39 19.89 -13.98
N ARG A 228 -11.34 19.40 -14.78
CA ARG A 228 -11.30 18.07 -15.39
C ARG A 228 -10.12 17.88 -16.34
N VAL A 229 -9.82 18.89 -17.14
CA VAL A 229 -8.71 18.84 -18.12
C VAL A 229 -7.38 19.02 -17.39
N PHE A 230 -7.27 20.03 -16.52
CA PHE A 230 -6.02 20.40 -15.88
C PHE A 230 -5.67 19.52 -14.67
N ILE A 231 -6.58 19.35 -13.70
CA ILE A 231 -6.29 18.62 -12.45
C ILE A 231 -6.41 17.10 -12.69
N ALA A 232 -7.54 16.62 -13.18
CA ALA A 232 -7.76 15.17 -13.29
C ALA A 232 -6.92 14.50 -14.39
N THR A 233 -6.50 15.24 -15.43
CA THR A 233 -5.69 14.70 -16.54
C THR A 233 -4.30 15.30 -16.64
N GLY A 234 -4.17 16.63 -16.69
CA GLY A 234 -2.87 17.31 -16.80
C GLY A 234 -1.94 17.00 -15.63
N LEU A 235 -2.36 17.33 -14.41
CA LEU A 235 -1.58 17.14 -13.18
C LEU A 235 -1.25 15.66 -12.96
N ARG A 236 -2.19 14.73 -13.18
CA ARG A 236 -1.91 13.29 -13.16
C ARG A 236 -0.73 12.90 -14.07
N GLU A 237 -0.69 13.43 -15.28
CA GLU A 237 0.39 13.11 -16.23
C GLU A 237 1.71 13.78 -15.85
N LEU A 238 1.68 14.97 -15.27
CA LEU A 238 2.86 15.63 -14.70
C LEU A 238 3.44 14.84 -13.54
N ILE A 239 2.62 14.44 -12.55
CA ILE A 239 3.02 13.59 -11.42
C ILE A 239 3.63 12.28 -11.92
N ARG A 240 2.99 11.65 -12.91
CA ARG A 240 3.50 10.41 -13.50
C ARG A 240 4.86 10.61 -14.17
N ILE A 241 5.09 11.72 -14.85
CA ILE A 241 6.36 11.99 -15.54
C ILE A 241 7.44 12.37 -14.52
N GLY A 242 7.15 13.32 -13.63
CA GLY A 242 8.03 13.80 -12.57
C GLY A 242 8.45 12.67 -11.62
N GLY A 243 7.49 11.92 -11.08
CA GLY A 243 7.78 10.77 -10.21
C GLY A 243 8.61 9.68 -10.92
N ARG A 244 8.45 9.47 -12.23
CA ARG A 244 9.33 8.56 -12.99
C ARG A 244 10.76 9.08 -13.09
N ILE A 245 10.94 10.39 -13.24
CA ILE A 245 12.26 11.03 -13.25
C ILE A 245 12.91 10.88 -11.88
N ASP A 246 12.20 11.19 -10.79
CA ASP A 246 12.73 11.09 -9.42
C ASP A 246 13.09 9.65 -9.02
N VAL A 247 12.23 8.70 -9.37
CA VAL A 247 12.54 7.27 -9.19
C VAL A 247 13.77 6.84 -9.98
N THR A 248 13.92 7.38 -11.20
CA THR A 248 15.12 7.14 -12.03
C THR A 248 16.34 7.78 -11.38
N ARG A 249 16.24 9.03 -10.89
CA ARG A 249 17.30 9.76 -10.16
C ARG A 249 17.73 9.04 -8.89
N GLY A 250 16.89 8.20 -8.33
CA GLY A 250 17.21 7.38 -7.17
C GLY A 250 17.01 8.11 -5.85
N LEU A 251 16.03 9.01 -5.75
CA LEU A 251 15.70 9.64 -4.47
C LEU A 251 15.29 8.58 -3.42
N PRO A 252 15.67 8.70 -2.14
CA PRO A 252 15.31 7.73 -1.11
C PRO A 252 13.80 7.48 -1.01
N ILE A 253 13.00 8.54 -1.17
CA ILE A 253 11.55 8.49 -1.08
C ILE A 253 10.88 9.43 -2.09
N VAL A 254 9.80 8.98 -2.70
CA VAL A 254 8.96 9.76 -3.63
C VAL A 254 7.50 9.59 -3.22
N HIS A 255 6.81 10.69 -2.92
CA HIS A 255 5.37 10.69 -2.64
C HIS A 255 4.58 11.29 -3.81
N ALA A 256 3.60 10.54 -4.32
CA ALA A 256 2.75 10.96 -5.43
C ALA A 256 1.26 10.88 -5.07
N ASN A 257 0.60 12.03 -4.95
CA ASN A 257 -0.84 12.10 -4.67
C ASN A 257 -1.69 12.33 -5.93
N PHE A 258 -2.58 11.39 -6.24
CA PHE A 258 -3.50 11.50 -7.37
C PHE A 258 -4.89 12.02 -6.94
N VAL A 259 -5.05 13.34 -6.99
CA VAL A 259 -6.28 14.10 -6.62
C VAL A 259 -7.49 13.92 -7.56
N GLY A 260 -7.29 13.31 -8.74
CA GLY A 260 -8.30 13.31 -9.80
C GLY A 260 -9.56 12.46 -9.53
N TYR A 261 -9.54 11.57 -8.54
CA TYR A 261 -10.76 10.85 -8.11
C TYR A 261 -11.56 11.71 -7.15
N ASP A 262 -10.93 12.18 -6.07
CA ASP A 262 -11.51 13.06 -5.04
C ASP A 262 -12.30 14.23 -5.65
N GLU A 263 -11.68 14.98 -6.56
CA GLU A 263 -12.34 16.13 -7.19
C GLU A 263 -13.62 15.74 -7.97
N HIS A 264 -13.62 14.58 -8.61
CA HIS A 264 -14.79 14.08 -9.34
C HIS A 264 -15.86 13.53 -8.42
N ALA A 265 -15.44 12.90 -7.32
CA ALA A 265 -16.33 12.38 -6.29
C ALA A 265 -17.07 13.52 -5.59
N HIS A 266 -16.38 14.61 -5.22
CA HIS A 266 -17.02 15.82 -4.65
C HIS A 266 -18.15 16.36 -5.54
N ARG A 267 -17.92 16.40 -6.85
CA ARG A 267 -18.88 17.02 -7.78
C ARG A 267 -19.98 16.10 -8.28
N ARG A 268 -19.73 14.80 -8.43
CA ARG A 268 -20.67 13.86 -9.09
C ARG A 268 -21.07 12.69 -8.20
N GLY A 269 -20.49 12.58 -7.02
CA GLY A 269 -20.62 11.46 -6.10
C GLY A 269 -19.55 10.38 -6.34
N PRO A 270 -19.13 9.68 -5.27
CA PRO A 270 -18.02 8.71 -5.30
C PRO A 270 -18.34 7.48 -6.17
N GLY A 271 -19.60 7.05 -6.20
CA GLY A 271 -20.08 5.92 -7.01
C GLY A 271 -20.36 6.26 -8.48
N SER A 272 -20.18 7.51 -8.90
CA SER A 272 -20.58 7.95 -10.25
C SER A 272 -19.72 7.30 -11.35
N ARG A 273 -20.33 7.06 -12.52
CA ARG A 273 -19.59 6.58 -13.71
C ARG A 273 -18.41 7.48 -14.06
N PHE A 274 -18.49 8.75 -13.68
CA PHE A 274 -17.48 9.75 -13.95
C PHE A 274 -16.26 9.61 -13.02
N ALA A 275 -16.48 9.60 -11.71
CA ALA A 275 -15.42 9.35 -10.73
C ALA A 275 -14.74 7.99 -10.97
N LEU A 276 -15.53 6.93 -11.21
CA LEU A 276 -14.97 5.60 -11.47
C LEU A 276 -14.20 5.50 -12.80
N ARG A 277 -14.45 6.39 -13.77
CA ARG A 277 -13.70 6.40 -15.04
C ARG A 277 -12.30 7.01 -14.88
N SER A 278 -12.10 7.98 -13.98
CA SER A 278 -10.78 8.58 -13.74
C SER A 278 -9.79 7.57 -13.17
N LEU A 279 -10.28 6.57 -12.43
CA LEU A 279 -9.49 5.45 -11.90
C LEU A 279 -8.73 4.67 -12.99
N ARG A 280 -9.24 4.57 -14.22
CA ARG A 280 -8.50 3.96 -15.34
C ARG A 280 -7.26 4.77 -15.75
N GLY A 281 -7.31 6.08 -15.60
CA GLY A 281 -6.16 6.96 -15.83
C GLY A 281 -5.14 6.81 -14.71
N ILE A 282 -5.61 6.79 -13.47
CA ILE A 282 -4.79 6.59 -12.27
C ILE A 282 -4.09 5.23 -12.31
N ASP A 283 -4.82 4.12 -12.57
CA ASP A 283 -4.25 2.76 -12.69
C ASP A 283 -3.12 2.68 -13.73
N ARG A 284 -3.26 3.39 -14.86
CA ARG A 284 -2.20 3.49 -15.88
C ARG A 284 -1.00 4.32 -15.42
N ALA A 285 -1.23 5.36 -14.63
CA ALA A 285 -0.15 6.18 -14.06
C ALA A 285 0.64 5.38 -13.01
N ILE A 286 -0.06 4.71 -12.09
CA ILE A 286 0.52 3.80 -11.09
C ILE A 286 1.35 2.72 -11.77
N LYS A 287 0.83 2.07 -12.81
CA LYS A 287 1.57 1.10 -13.63
C LYS A 287 2.87 1.66 -14.20
N GLY A 288 2.86 2.92 -14.63
CA GLY A 288 4.03 3.60 -15.16
C GLY A 288 5.10 3.82 -14.09
N LEU A 289 4.71 4.35 -12.93
CA LEU A 289 5.59 4.60 -11.79
C LEU A 289 6.16 3.28 -11.23
N TRP A 290 5.31 2.29 -11.00
CA TRP A 290 5.70 0.98 -10.51
C TRP A 290 6.73 0.31 -11.45
N ARG A 291 6.53 0.40 -12.77
CA ARG A 291 7.49 -0.15 -13.75
C ARG A 291 8.83 0.56 -13.73
N GLU A 292 8.89 1.85 -13.42
CA GLU A 292 10.18 2.54 -13.26
C GLU A 292 10.83 2.20 -11.93
N ALA A 293 10.05 2.06 -10.85
CA ALA A 293 10.56 1.60 -9.55
C ALA A 293 11.28 0.24 -9.69
N GLN A 294 10.64 -0.73 -10.35
CA GLN A 294 11.25 -2.05 -10.61
C GLN A 294 12.48 -2.01 -11.54
N LYS A 295 12.67 -0.93 -12.30
CA LYS A 295 13.81 -0.76 -13.20
C LYS A 295 14.89 0.16 -12.64
N SER A 296 14.65 0.84 -11.53
CA SER A 296 15.57 1.87 -11.02
C SER A 296 16.95 1.27 -10.81
N ARG A 297 18.00 1.94 -11.31
CA ARG A 297 19.43 1.54 -11.23
C ARG A 297 20.11 1.95 -9.94
N ARG A 298 19.49 2.89 -9.22
CA ARG A 298 20.14 3.66 -8.15
C ARG A 298 19.61 3.30 -6.77
N ARG A 299 18.43 2.71 -6.67
CA ARG A 299 17.83 2.21 -5.42
C ARG A 299 16.88 1.05 -5.70
N ASP A 300 16.65 0.21 -4.69
CA ASP A 300 15.65 -0.84 -4.70
C ASP A 300 14.33 -0.34 -4.11
N TYR A 301 13.43 0.10 -4.98
CA TYR A 301 12.17 0.70 -4.55
C TYR A 301 11.13 -0.34 -4.14
N SER A 302 10.60 -0.19 -2.93
CA SER A 302 9.28 -0.70 -2.56
C SER A 302 8.20 0.28 -3.01
N VAL A 303 7.07 -0.21 -3.49
CA VAL A 303 5.94 0.63 -3.95
C VAL A 303 4.74 0.37 -3.07
N TRP A 304 4.27 1.39 -2.36
CA TRP A 304 3.11 1.31 -1.48
C TRP A 304 2.01 2.19 -2.04
N ILE A 305 0.80 1.64 -2.14
CA ILE A 305 -0.34 2.34 -2.71
C ILE A 305 -1.42 2.41 -1.63
N TYR A 306 -1.90 3.59 -1.30
CA TYR A 306 -2.91 3.76 -0.26
C TYR A 306 -3.92 4.84 -0.64
N SER A 307 -5.02 4.90 0.10
CA SER A 307 -5.93 6.04 0.09
C SER A 307 -5.90 6.71 1.44
N ASP A 308 -5.84 8.04 1.43
CA ASP A 308 -5.80 8.84 2.64
C ASP A 308 -7.14 8.90 3.35
N HIS A 309 -8.27 8.88 2.65
CA HIS A 309 -9.62 8.73 3.18
C HIS A 309 -10.59 8.28 2.09
N GLY A 310 -11.82 7.90 2.44
CA GLY A 310 -12.91 7.76 1.47
C GLY A 310 -13.79 9.00 1.37
N GLN A 311 -14.86 8.90 0.57
CA GLN A 311 -15.94 9.88 0.52
C GLN A 311 -17.27 9.18 0.65
N GLU A 312 -18.17 9.75 1.44
CA GLU A 312 -19.58 9.35 1.46
C GLU A 312 -20.32 9.95 0.26
N HIS A 313 -21.36 9.27 -0.21
CA HIS A 313 -22.32 9.90 -1.11
C HIS A 313 -23.28 10.79 -0.31
N THR A 314 -23.32 12.09 -0.62
CA THR A 314 -23.98 13.07 0.25
C THR A 314 -25.09 13.86 -0.43
N ARG A 315 -26.07 14.28 0.38
CA ARG A 315 -27.07 15.30 0.05
C ARG A 315 -26.58 16.68 0.51
N SER A 316 -26.85 17.72 -0.27
CA SER A 316 -26.38 19.07 0.06
C SER A 316 -27.41 19.87 0.83
N PHE A 317 -27.05 20.29 2.05
CA PHE A 317 -27.86 21.21 2.85
C PHE A 317 -28.14 22.52 2.12
N ALA A 318 -27.12 23.08 1.45
CA ALA A 318 -27.23 24.35 0.75
C ALA A 318 -28.18 24.31 -0.45
N LEU A 319 -28.39 23.13 -1.06
CA LEU A 319 -29.31 22.95 -2.18
C LEU A 319 -30.73 22.62 -1.73
N GLU A 320 -30.88 21.93 -0.60
CA GLU A 320 -32.19 21.51 -0.10
C GLU A 320 -32.86 22.55 0.80
N PHE A 321 -32.08 23.31 1.57
CA PHE A 321 -32.58 24.31 2.50
C PHE A 321 -32.16 25.72 2.07
N PRO A 322 -33.10 26.60 1.67
CA PRO A 322 -32.79 27.96 1.25
C PRO A 322 -32.09 28.77 2.37
N GLY A 323 -30.85 29.18 2.12
CA GLY A 323 -30.00 29.87 3.11
C GLY A 323 -29.01 28.95 3.84
N GLY A 324 -29.08 27.63 3.60
CA GLY A 324 -28.15 26.63 4.11
C GLY A 324 -28.06 26.57 5.65
N VAL A 325 -26.97 25.98 6.13
CA VAL A 325 -26.72 25.82 7.57
C VAL A 325 -26.53 27.15 8.30
N GLU A 326 -26.00 28.18 7.62
CA GLU A 326 -25.77 29.51 8.22
C GLU A 326 -27.09 30.17 8.65
N ARG A 327 -28.13 30.09 7.80
CA ARG A 327 -29.45 30.60 8.13
C ARG A 327 -30.04 29.88 9.34
N MET A 328 -29.93 28.55 9.38
CA MET A 328 -30.45 27.74 10.50
C MET A 328 -29.75 28.10 11.81
N VAL A 329 -28.43 28.26 11.79
CA VAL A 329 -27.66 28.70 12.97
C VAL A 329 -28.13 30.09 13.43
N ARG A 330 -28.41 31.01 12.49
CA ARG A 330 -28.97 32.33 12.82
C ARG A 330 -30.35 32.23 13.47
N GLU A 331 -31.25 31.46 12.89
CA GLU A 331 -32.61 31.26 13.41
C GLU A 331 -32.56 30.72 14.85
N VAL A 332 -31.77 29.68 15.11
CA VAL A 332 -31.60 29.12 16.47
C VAL A 332 -30.99 30.14 17.43
N TYR A 333 -30.00 30.92 16.98
CA TYR A 333 -29.36 31.94 17.81
C TYR A 333 -30.34 33.04 18.22
N ASP A 334 -31.11 33.57 17.27
CA ASP A 334 -32.08 34.64 17.51
C ASP A 334 -33.22 34.17 18.43
N GLU A 335 -33.70 32.93 18.25
CA GLU A 335 -34.73 32.34 19.12
C GLU A 335 -34.27 32.14 20.56
N LEU A 336 -33.02 31.69 20.77
CA LEU A 336 -32.49 31.47 22.12
C LEU A 336 -32.21 32.79 22.85
N ARG A 337 -31.84 33.86 22.12
CA ARG A 337 -31.78 35.21 22.69
C ARG A 337 -33.16 35.74 23.06
N ALA A 338 -34.16 35.54 22.20
CA ALA A 338 -35.54 35.98 22.48
C ALA A 338 -36.20 35.22 23.66
N ALA A 339 -35.77 33.97 23.92
CA ALA A 339 -36.28 33.15 25.01
C ALA A 339 -35.56 33.36 26.36
N SER A 340 -34.49 34.16 26.41
CA SER A 340 -33.83 34.55 27.65
C SER A 340 -34.49 35.83 28.19
N PRO A 341 -34.95 35.90 29.46
CA PRO A 341 -35.54 37.12 30.00
C PRO A 341 -34.52 38.28 29.96
N PRO A 342 -34.95 39.53 29.73
CA PRO A 342 -34.07 40.67 29.74
C PRO A 342 -33.62 40.94 31.18
N ASP A 343 -32.49 40.37 31.59
CA ASP A 343 -31.80 40.84 32.79
C ASP A 343 -31.00 42.11 32.42
N GLN A 344 -31.72 43.24 32.46
CA GLN A 344 -31.33 44.61 32.83
C GLN A 344 -32.06 45.67 31.97
N PRO A 345 -32.55 46.76 32.59
CA PRO A 345 -33.13 47.89 31.86
C PRO A 345 -32.05 48.65 31.06
N PRO A 346 -32.44 49.41 30.02
CA PRO A 346 -31.50 50.21 29.25
C PRO A 346 -31.09 51.43 30.08
N ASP A 347 -29.94 51.37 30.76
CA ASP A 347 -29.34 52.56 31.34
C ASP A 347 -28.43 53.26 30.31
N ALA A 348 -28.73 54.55 30.15
CA ALA A 348 -28.14 55.46 29.21
C ALA A 348 -26.70 55.83 29.62
N ALA A 349 -25.77 55.75 28.66
CA ALA A 349 -24.82 56.81 28.34
C ALA A 349 -23.83 56.30 27.28
N THR A 350 -24.04 56.75 26.05
CA THR A 350 -22.96 56.89 25.07
C THR A 350 -21.83 57.73 25.67
N GLN A 351 -20.71 57.09 26.01
CA GLN A 351 -19.40 57.72 25.95
C GLN A 351 -18.60 57.05 24.83
N PRO A 352 -17.99 57.82 23.91
CA PRO A 352 -17.18 57.28 22.84
C PRO A 352 -15.78 56.99 23.40
N GLU A 353 -15.57 55.78 23.93
CA GLU A 353 -14.23 55.32 24.27
C GLU A 353 -13.65 54.48 23.13
N ALA A 354 -12.76 55.16 22.39
CA ALA A 354 -11.57 54.67 21.71
C ALA A 354 -11.67 53.37 20.90
N GLU A 355 -11.76 53.57 19.58
CA GLU A 355 -11.41 52.60 18.54
C GLU A 355 -10.07 51.91 18.82
N GLY A 356 -10.13 50.61 19.14
CA GLY A 356 -9.06 49.65 18.86
C GLY A 356 -9.57 48.67 17.81
N PRO A 357 -8.98 48.55 16.61
CA PRO A 357 -9.60 47.81 15.52
C PRO A 357 -9.50 46.30 15.78
N ARG A 358 -10.55 45.70 16.34
CA ARG A 358 -10.84 44.25 16.15
C ARG A 358 -11.44 44.02 14.77
N ALA A 359 -10.74 44.49 13.74
CA ALA A 359 -11.12 44.30 12.36
C ALA A 359 -10.73 42.88 11.94
N TRP A 360 -11.72 41.99 11.85
CA TRP A 360 -11.56 40.69 11.20
C TRP A 360 -11.16 40.95 9.74
N HIS A 361 -9.91 40.66 9.38
CA HIS A 361 -9.41 40.93 8.04
C HIS A 361 -10.10 40.03 7.02
N ARG A 362 -10.99 40.63 6.24
CA ARG A 362 -11.71 39.96 5.16
C ARG A 362 -10.75 39.65 3.99
N ARG A 363 -10.25 38.42 3.86
CA ARG A 363 -9.65 37.97 2.60
C ARG A 363 -10.74 37.48 1.64
N ARG A 364 -10.99 38.29 0.60
CA ARG A 364 -11.85 37.91 -0.52
C ARG A 364 -11.06 36.98 -1.43
N TYR A 365 -11.29 35.67 -1.31
CA TYR A 365 -10.82 34.72 -2.31
C TYR A 365 -11.62 34.93 -3.60
N HIS A 366 -11.02 35.60 -4.58
CA HIS A 366 -11.65 35.82 -5.88
C HIS A 366 -11.70 34.50 -6.67
N GLY A 367 -12.92 34.03 -6.99
CA GLY A 367 -13.15 32.97 -7.98
C GLY A 367 -13.57 31.58 -7.45
N THR A 368 -13.80 31.42 -6.14
CA THR A 368 -14.13 30.13 -5.52
C THR A 368 -15.62 30.04 -5.13
N PRO A 369 -16.31 28.88 -5.33
CA PRO A 369 -17.74 28.74 -5.06
C PRO A 369 -18.03 28.99 -3.57
N GLN A 370 -19.05 29.81 -3.28
CA GLN A 370 -19.50 30.26 -1.95
C GLN A 370 -19.06 29.36 -0.77
N TYR A 371 -17.87 29.63 -0.24
CA TYR A 371 -17.37 29.08 1.01
C TYR A 371 -17.70 30.11 2.10
N PHE A 372 -18.39 29.67 3.14
CA PHE A 372 -19.07 30.53 4.12
C PHE A 372 -18.15 31.62 4.71
N VAL A 373 -18.66 32.86 4.65
CA VAL A 373 -18.06 34.07 5.23
C VAL A 373 -19.12 34.62 6.16
N SER A 374 -18.92 34.51 7.47
CA SER A 374 -19.73 35.25 8.44
C SER A 374 -19.54 36.75 8.19
N SER A 375 -20.63 37.50 8.02
CA SER A 375 -20.59 38.97 7.97
C SER A 375 -19.98 39.50 9.29
N PRO A 376 -19.22 40.62 9.27
CA PRO A 376 -18.66 41.22 10.49
C PRO A 376 -19.69 41.45 11.60
N ASP A 377 -20.95 41.66 11.23
CA ASP A 377 -22.07 41.95 12.14
C ASP A 377 -22.71 40.69 12.74
N GLN A 378 -22.26 39.48 12.36
CA GLN A 378 -22.84 38.24 12.89
C GLN A 378 -22.32 37.94 14.30
N PRO A 379 -23.15 37.42 15.21
CA PRO A 379 -22.74 37.09 16.58
C PRO A 379 -21.90 35.80 16.68
N PHE A 380 -21.70 35.11 15.55
CA PHE A 380 -20.94 33.87 15.45
C PHE A 380 -20.14 33.82 14.14
N VAL A 381 -19.17 32.91 14.09
CA VAL A 381 -18.40 32.51 12.89
C VAL A 381 -18.71 31.06 12.59
N LEU A 382 -19.08 30.76 11.34
CA LEU A 382 -19.33 29.39 10.88
C LEU A 382 -18.31 29.01 9.80
N ALA A 383 -17.43 28.06 10.13
CA ALA A 383 -16.49 27.46 9.19
C ALA A 383 -17.00 26.08 8.78
N ALA A 384 -17.75 26.00 7.68
CA ALA A 384 -18.32 24.74 7.19
C ALA A 384 -17.83 24.40 5.77
N LEU A 385 -17.22 23.23 5.63
CA LEU A 385 -16.81 22.67 4.35
C LEU A 385 -16.99 21.15 4.39
N GLY A 386 -17.62 20.60 3.35
CA GLY A 386 -17.98 19.18 3.34
C GLY A 386 -19.02 18.84 4.42
N PRO A 387 -18.93 17.65 5.05
CA PRO A 387 -19.88 17.18 6.05
C PRO A 387 -19.57 17.70 7.46
N VAL A 388 -18.60 18.59 7.65
CA VAL A 388 -18.23 19.11 8.97
C VAL A 388 -18.31 20.63 8.99
N GLY A 389 -18.89 21.17 10.07
CA GLY A 389 -18.91 22.60 10.34
C GLY A 389 -18.44 22.91 11.75
N HIS A 390 -17.61 23.95 11.90
CA HIS A 390 -17.22 24.47 13.20
C HIS A 390 -17.90 25.81 13.45
N LEU A 391 -18.63 25.90 14.55
CA LEU A 391 -19.32 27.11 14.99
C LEU A 391 -18.58 27.74 16.17
N TYR A 392 -18.32 29.04 16.09
CA TYR A 392 -17.64 29.83 17.11
C TYR A 392 -18.53 31.01 17.50
N PHE A 393 -18.84 31.17 18.78
CA PHE A 393 -19.64 32.29 19.27
C PHE A 393 -18.72 33.43 19.71
N LYS A 394 -19.09 34.68 19.36
CA LYS A 394 -18.35 35.87 19.83
C LYS A 394 -18.54 36.10 21.33
N GLU A 395 -19.76 35.86 21.80
CA GLU A 395 -20.13 35.84 23.22
C GLU A 395 -20.21 34.37 23.67
N PRO A 396 -19.42 33.94 24.66
CA PRO A 396 -19.45 32.56 25.14
C PRO A 396 -20.85 32.18 25.66
N LEU A 397 -21.35 31.03 25.21
CA LEU A 397 -22.58 30.43 25.73
C LEU A 397 -22.25 29.46 26.87
N ASP A 398 -23.10 29.42 27.90
CA ASP A 398 -22.98 28.42 28.96
C ASP A 398 -23.30 26.99 28.46
N ASP A 399 -23.00 25.98 29.28
CA ASP A 399 -23.17 24.57 28.91
C ASP A 399 -24.64 24.21 28.58
N ALA A 400 -25.60 24.80 29.30
CA ALA A 400 -27.02 24.55 29.08
C ALA A 400 -27.52 25.22 27.79
N GLN A 401 -27.03 26.41 27.48
CA GLN A 401 -27.30 27.13 26.24
C GLN A 401 -26.71 26.38 25.04
N ARG A 402 -25.44 25.95 25.11
CA ARG A 402 -24.80 25.16 24.05
C ARG A 402 -25.53 23.85 23.78
N ARG A 403 -25.97 23.16 24.83
CA ARG A 403 -26.77 21.93 24.70
C ARG A 403 -28.12 22.18 24.03
N ARG A 404 -28.87 23.21 24.47
CA ARG A 404 -30.14 23.59 23.82
C ARG A 404 -29.96 23.98 22.36
N PHE A 405 -28.86 24.67 22.04
CA PHE A 405 -28.50 25.03 20.67
C PHE A 405 -28.30 23.78 19.81
N ALA A 406 -27.51 22.82 20.30
CA ALA A 406 -27.26 21.54 19.64
C ALA A 406 -28.57 20.75 19.43
N GLU A 407 -29.41 20.65 20.45
CA GLU A 407 -30.70 19.95 20.40
C GLU A 407 -31.64 20.58 19.35
N ARG A 408 -31.72 21.92 19.25
CA ARG A 408 -32.54 22.59 18.22
C ARG A 408 -32.01 22.35 16.81
N LEU A 409 -30.70 22.47 16.60
CA LEU A 409 -30.10 22.20 15.28
C LEU A 409 -30.42 20.78 14.79
N VAL A 410 -30.38 19.80 15.69
CA VAL A 410 -30.66 18.40 15.36
C VAL A 410 -32.15 18.14 15.17
N HIS A 411 -32.98 18.52 16.14
CA HIS A 411 -34.39 18.11 16.18
C HIS A 411 -35.32 19.01 15.36
N GLN A 412 -34.97 20.29 15.14
CA GLN A 412 -35.79 21.25 14.40
C GLN A 412 -35.22 21.53 13.00
N HIS A 413 -33.89 21.59 12.87
CA HIS A 413 -33.22 21.95 11.61
C HIS A 413 -32.53 20.78 10.90
N HIS A 414 -32.79 19.55 11.35
CA HIS A 414 -32.38 18.29 10.69
C HIS A 414 -30.86 18.09 10.55
N VAL A 415 -30.03 18.82 11.32
CA VAL A 415 -28.58 18.55 11.35
C VAL A 415 -28.34 17.13 11.89
N PRO A 416 -27.61 16.26 11.16
CA PRO A 416 -27.47 14.85 11.56
C PRO A 416 -26.87 14.63 12.95
N GLY A 417 -25.91 15.47 13.34
CA GLY A 417 -25.39 15.49 14.69
C GLY A 417 -24.59 16.73 15.02
N VAL A 418 -24.47 17.01 16.32
CA VAL A 418 -23.66 18.09 16.86
C VAL A 418 -22.83 17.54 18.02
N LEU A 419 -21.52 17.77 17.96
CA LEU A 419 -20.58 17.42 19.01
C LEU A 419 -20.28 18.67 19.84
N LEU A 420 -20.21 18.50 21.16
CA LEU A 420 -19.87 19.58 22.09
C LEU A 420 -19.09 19.06 23.29
N GLN A 421 -18.30 19.95 23.88
CA GLN A 421 -17.56 19.73 25.12
C GLN A 421 -18.04 20.72 26.18
N ALA A 422 -18.54 20.20 27.31
CA ALA A 422 -18.95 20.95 28.49
C ALA A 422 -17.73 21.46 29.27
N GLY A 423 -17.94 22.44 30.16
CA GLY A 423 -16.87 23.06 30.95
C GLY A 423 -16.15 22.09 31.91
N ASP A 424 -16.83 21.02 32.32
CA ASP A 424 -16.28 19.93 33.14
C ASP A 424 -15.45 18.90 32.33
N GLY A 425 -15.34 19.10 31.01
CA GLY A 425 -14.65 18.20 30.09
C GLY A 425 -15.52 17.09 29.51
N THR A 426 -16.78 16.96 29.93
CA THR A 426 -17.73 15.97 29.40
C THR A 426 -18.03 16.26 27.93
N MET A 427 -17.85 15.25 27.07
CA MET A 427 -18.09 15.36 25.64
C MET A 427 -19.35 14.61 25.25
N THR A 428 -20.19 15.27 24.46
CA THR A 428 -21.51 14.75 24.08
C THR A 428 -21.69 14.83 22.57
N TRP A 429 -22.28 13.79 22.00
CA TRP A 429 -22.81 13.79 20.65
C TRP A 429 -24.34 13.84 20.70
N VAL A 430 -24.90 14.99 20.31
CA VAL A 430 -26.35 15.19 20.15
C VAL A 430 -26.74 14.77 18.74
N HIS A 431 -27.79 13.96 18.63
CA HIS A 431 -28.22 13.34 17.38
C HIS A 431 -29.72 13.01 17.42
N ALA A 432 -30.30 12.57 16.30
CA ALA A 432 -31.75 12.38 16.19
C ALA A 432 -32.38 11.48 17.27
N ARG A 433 -31.64 10.52 17.85
CA ARG A 433 -32.10 9.62 18.93
C ARG A 433 -31.83 10.11 20.36
N GLY A 434 -31.34 11.33 20.57
CA GLY A 434 -30.97 11.86 21.88
C GLY A 434 -29.50 12.30 21.95
N ALA A 435 -28.88 12.15 23.13
CA ALA A 435 -27.51 12.56 23.39
C ALA A 435 -26.68 11.40 23.94
N THR A 436 -25.49 11.21 23.38
CA THR A 436 -24.59 10.08 23.71
C THR A 436 -23.26 10.62 24.25
N ARG A 437 -22.74 10.01 25.31
CA ARG A 437 -21.45 10.37 25.91
C ARG A 437 -20.26 9.81 25.13
N ILE A 438 -19.25 10.65 24.91
CA ILE A 438 -17.99 10.28 24.23
C ILE A 438 -16.91 10.06 25.31
N PRO A 439 -16.07 9.00 25.23
CA PRO A 439 -16.02 7.99 24.17
C PRO A 439 -16.89 6.75 24.44
N ASP A 440 -17.33 6.50 25.67
CA ASP A 440 -17.77 5.16 26.09
C ASP A 440 -19.07 4.66 25.44
N GLU A 441 -20.02 5.56 25.14
CA GLU A 441 -21.35 5.17 24.62
C GLU A 441 -21.42 5.22 23.08
N VAL A 442 -20.37 5.70 22.40
CA VAL A 442 -20.33 5.82 20.93
C VAL A 442 -20.15 4.48 20.20
N PRO A 443 -19.23 3.57 20.61
CA PRO A 443 -18.93 2.36 19.84
C PRO A 443 -20.14 1.49 19.50
N PRO A 444 -21.11 1.24 20.42
CA PRO A 444 -22.31 0.46 20.11
C PRO A 444 -23.19 1.08 19.01
N LEU A 445 -23.10 2.40 18.79
CA LEU A 445 -23.90 3.12 17.79
C LEU A 445 -23.27 3.07 16.39
N LEU A 446 -21.97 2.78 16.29
CA LEU A 446 -21.23 2.69 15.03
C LEU A 446 -21.37 1.31 14.36
N THR A 447 -22.59 0.79 14.26
CA THR A 447 -22.87 -0.58 13.79
C THR A 447 -22.40 -0.85 12.35
N THR A 448 -22.31 0.20 11.53
CA THR A 448 -21.82 0.15 10.14
C THR A 448 -20.30 0.04 10.03
N HIS A 449 -19.57 0.26 11.13
CA HIS A 449 -18.11 0.18 11.18
C HIS A 449 -17.65 -1.19 11.69
N PRO A 450 -16.48 -1.68 11.25
CA PRO A 450 -15.84 -2.86 11.84
C PRO A 450 -15.57 -2.68 13.34
N GLU A 451 -15.77 -3.73 14.15
CA GLU A 451 -15.67 -3.67 15.62
C GLU A 451 -14.37 -3.01 16.14
N PRO A 452 -13.16 -3.37 15.64
CA PRO A 452 -11.92 -2.75 16.12
C PRO A 452 -11.82 -1.25 15.84
N LEU A 453 -12.53 -0.76 14.82
CA LEU A 453 -12.50 0.63 14.40
C LEU A 453 -13.38 1.53 15.29
N ARG A 454 -14.46 0.98 15.84
CA ARG A 454 -15.46 1.73 16.62
C ARG A 454 -14.85 2.41 17.85
N GLN A 455 -13.99 1.67 18.56
CA GLN A 455 -13.28 2.19 19.73
C GLN A 455 -12.27 3.29 19.36
N GLU A 456 -11.57 3.11 18.23
CA GLU A 456 -10.58 4.09 17.79
C GLU A 456 -11.24 5.39 17.32
N ILE A 457 -12.36 5.31 16.60
CA ILE A 457 -13.18 6.47 16.23
C ILE A 457 -13.62 7.23 17.48
N ALA A 458 -14.10 6.52 18.51
CA ALA A 458 -14.53 7.15 19.76
C ALA A 458 -13.39 7.89 20.48
N ARG A 459 -12.17 7.33 20.50
CA ARG A 459 -10.97 8.02 21.04
C ARG A 459 -10.55 9.23 20.20
N ASP A 460 -10.64 9.11 18.89
CA ASP A 460 -10.31 10.21 17.98
C ASP A 460 -11.32 11.36 18.10
N LEU A 461 -12.60 11.09 18.38
CA LEU A 461 -13.60 12.14 18.67
C LEU A 461 -13.18 12.98 19.89
N VAL A 462 -12.61 12.37 20.92
CA VAL A 462 -12.07 13.08 22.08
C VAL A 462 -10.92 14.01 21.67
N THR A 463 -9.95 13.47 20.93
CA THR A 463 -8.78 14.23 20.46
C THR A 463 -9.19 15.37 19.54
N TRP A 464 -10.19 15.13 18.68
CA TRP A 464 -10.73 16.10 17.75
C TRP A 464 -11.44 17.25 18.47
N LEU A 465 -12.27 16.98 19.48
CA LEU A 465 -12.94 18.01 20.26
C LEU A 465 -11.97 18.83 21.13
N GLN A 466 -10.90 18.20 21.64
CA GLN A 466 -9.85 18.88 22.41
C GLN A 466 -8.91 19.73 21.55
N HIS A 467 -9.03 19.67 20.22
CA HIS A 467 -8.17 20.45 19.35
C HIS A 467 -8.30 21.96 19.64
N PRO A 468 -7.19 22.73 19.78
CA PRO A 468 -7.24 24.15 20.20
C PRO A 468 -8.05 25.06 19.28
N HIS A 469 -8.21 24.66 18.03
CA HIS A 469 -8.99 25.37 17.02
C HIS A 469 -10.35 24.71 16.74
N SER A 470 -10.81 23.82 17.63
CA SER A 470 -12.17 23.27 17.53
C SER A 470 -13.22 24.35 17.80
N GLY A 471 -14.41 24.14 17.24
CA GLY A 471 -15.55 25.05 17.40
C GLY A 471 -16.15 24.88 18.78
N ASP A 472 -16.90 25.88 19.24
CA ASP A 472 -17.71 25.74 20.46
C ASP A 472 -18.78 24.67 20.28
N LEU A 473 -19.27 24.51 19.04
CA LEU A 473 -20.03 23.36 18.55
C LEU A 473 -19.41 22.84 17.24
N VAL A 474 -19.37 21.52 17.07
CA VAL A 474 -18.92 20.87 15.82
C VAL A 474 -20.11 20.15 15.19
N LEU A 475 -20.58 20.66 14.07
CA LEU A 475 -21.66 20.10 13.26
C LEU A 475 -21.11 18.92 12.43
N VAL A 476 -21.84 17.81 12.44
CA VAL A 476 -21.49 16.59 11.70
C VAL A 476 -22.64 16.21 10.80
N GLY A 477 -22.34 16.05 9.51
CA GLY A 477 -23.27 15.71 8.45
C GLY A 477 -23.56 14.21 8.33
N TRP A 478 -23.10 13.39 9.27
CA TRP A 478 -23.32 11.95 9.27
C TRP A 478 -23.89 11.47 10.60
N SER A 479 -24.83 10.52 10.53
CA SER A 479 -25.26 9.71 11.67
C SER A 479 -25.69 8.32 11.19
N PRO A 480 -25.73 7.29 12.07
CA PRO A 480 -26.19 5.94 11.72
C PRO A 480 -27.67 5.87 11.28
N TRP A 481 -28.46 6.90 11.59
CA TRP A 481 -29.92 6.89 11.37
C TRP A 481 -30.36 7.84 10.27
N SER A 482 -29.47 8.70 9.79
CA SER A 482 -29.72 9.63 8.69
C SER A 482 -28.80 9.30 7.52
N GLY A 483 -29.18 9.71 6.30
CA GLY A 483 -28.22 9.74 5.20
C GLY A 483 -27.03 10.66 5.50
N ALA A 484 -25.96 10.54 4.71
CA ALA A 484 -24.84 11.47 4.77
C ALA A 484 -25.21 12.81 4.10
N TRP A 485 -24.85 13.90 4.76
CA TRP A 485 -25.12 15.27 4.35
C TRP A 485 -23.82 16.07 4.30
N THR A 486 -23.79 17.04 3.40
CA THR A 486 -22.72 18.03 3.30
C THR A 486 -23.30 19.42 3.45
N PHE A 487 -22.60 20.29 4.18
CA PHE A 487 -22.94 21.70 4.33
C PHE A 487 -22.52 22.52 3.10
N ALA A 488 -21.64 21.97 2.26
CA ALA A 488 -21.22 22.53 0.98
C ALA A 488 -22.10 22.00 -0.18
N PRO A 489 -22.10 22.66 -1.36
CA PRO A 489 -22.83 22.18 -2.55
C PRO A 489 -22.12 21.01 -3.27
N GLU A 490 -22.00 19.88 -2.59
CA GLU A 490 -21.25 18.69 -3.03
C GLU A 490 -22.13 17.42 -3.03
N ASN A 491 -21.76 16.44 -3.86
CA ASN A 491 -22.46 15.14 -4.02
C ASN A 491 -21.66 13.96 -3.44
N GLY A 492 -20.39 14.17 -3.19
CA GLY A 492 -19.54 13.33 -2.37
C GLY A 492 -18.85 14.24 -1.38
N SER A 493 -18.58 13.78 -0.15
CA SER A 493 -17.87 14.62 0.81
C SER A 493 -17.15 13.78 1.85
N HIS A 494 -16.21 14.40 2.54
CA HIS A 494 -15.43 13.78 3.60
C HIS A 494 -15.04 14.84 4.65
N ALA A 495 -14.81 14.41 5.89
CA ALA A 495 -14.16 15.08 7.04
C ALA A 495 -14.71 14.50 8.37
N GLY A 496 -15.87 13.84 8.33
CA GLY A 496 -16.58 13.26 9.46
C GLY A 496 -16.11 11.84 9.77
N PHE A 497 -17.01 11.03 10.31
CA PHE A 497 -16.74 9.65 10.70
C PHE A 497 -17.73 8.67 10.07
N GLY A 498 -18.13 8.93 8.83
CA GLY A 498 -18.91 7.98 8.03
C GLY A 498 -18.14 6.69 7.72
N PRO A 499 -18.82 5.57 7.47
CA PRO A 499 -18.18 4.28 7.20
C PRO A 499 -17.33 4.29 5.93
N GLU A 500 -17.70 5.01 4.87
CA GLU A 500 -16.89 5.12 3.66
C GLU A 500 -15.72 6.08 3.87
N GLU A 501 -15.90 7.17 4.61
CA GLU A 501 -14.84 8.15 4.95
C GLU A 501 -13.70 7.50 5.76
N THR A 502 -14.04 6.68 6.74
CA THR A 502 -13.11 6.08 7.70
C THR A 502 -12.48 4.77 7.21
N GLN A 503 -12.91 4.23 6.07
CA GLN A 503 -12.44 2.96 5.53
C GLN A 503 -11.72 3.15 4.19
N GLY A 504 -10.51 3.71 4.29
CA GLY A 504 -9.53 3.68 3.21
C GLY A 504 -8.89 2.30 3.04
N PHE A 505 -7.88 2.22 2.18
CA PHE A 505 -7.10 0.99 1.98
C PHE A 505 -5.60 1.28 1.91
N ALA A 506 -4.80 0.26 2.21
CA ALA A 506 -3.38 0.21 1.86
C ALA A 506 -3.08 -1.13 1.16
N LEU A 507 -2.41 -1.04 0.01
CA LEU A 507 -1.88 -2.14 -0.77
C LEU A 507 -0.36 -2.14 -0.64
N LEU A 508 0.16 -3.10 0.10
CA LEU A 508 1.57 -3.22 0.44
C LEU A 508 2.15 -4.53 -0.12
N PRO A 509 3.43 -4.58 -0.52
CA PRO A 509 4.08 -5.84 -0.85
C PRO A 509 4.08 -6.82 0.34
N SER A 510 3.92 -8.11 0.06
CA SER A 510 3.96 -9.17 1.07
C SER A 510 5.25 -9.12 1.87
N GLY A 511 5.11 -9.28 3.20
CA GLY A 511 6.23 -9.19 4.14
C GLY A 511 6.70 -7.77 4.43
N THR A 512 5.92 -6.74 4.05
CA THR A 512 6.11 -5.37 4.56
C THR A 512 6.03 -5.40 6.08
N ARG A 513 7.06 -4.89 6.76
CA ARG A 513 7.13 -4.89 8.21
C ARG A 513 6.30 -3.73 8.75
N LEU A 514 5.21 -4.06 9.44
CA LEU A 514 4.33 -3.11 10.11
C LEU A 514 4.57 -3.17 11.64
N PRO A 515 4.44 -2.05 12.36
CA PRO A 515 4.52 -2.04 13.82
C PRO A 515 3.34 -2.80 14.48
N PRO A 516 3.44 -3.18 15.76
CA PRO A 516 2.30 -3.75 16.50
C PRO A 516 1.07 -2.83 16.51
N GLY A 517 -0.13 -3.40 16.64
CA GLY A 517 -1.38 -2.62 16.62
C GLY A 517 -1.99 -2.41 15.22
N THR A 518 -1.40 -3.03 14.18
CA THR A 518 -1.90 -2.95 12.80
C THR A 518 -2.65 -4.21 12.36
N GLU A 519 -3.14 -5.02 13.29
CA GLU A 519 -3.78 -6.32 13.02
C GLU A 519 -5.10 -6.15 12.26
N HIS A 520 -5.84 -5.08 12.55
CA HIS A 520 -7.17 -4.83 11.99
C HIS A 520 -7.20 -3.71 10.96
N PHE A 521 -6.40 -2.65 11.17
CA PHE A 521 -6.28 -1.53 10.26
C PHE A 521 -4.89 -0.89 10.41
N ILE A 522 -4.45 -0.17 9.38
CA ILE A 522 -3.25 0.66 9.39
C ILE A 522 -3.67 2.12 9.55
N ARG A 523 -3.01 2.83 10.46
CA ARG A 523 -3.16 4.28 10.65
C ARG A 523 -1.99 5.01 9.96
N PRO A 524 -2.14 6.29 9.54
CA PRO A 524 -1.03 7.07 8.99
C PRO A 524 0.27 7.02 9.82
N SER A 525 0.20 7.12 11.15
CA SER A 525 1.38 7.01 12.03
C SER A 525 2.07 5.65 11.96
N ALA A 526 1.31 4.55 11.87
CA ALA A 526 1.88 3.22 11.72
C ALA A 526 2.56 3.05 10.35
N LEU A 527 1.95 3.59 9.29
CA LEU A 527 2.55 3.60 7.95
C LEU A 527 3.83 4.45 7.90
N ARG A 528 3.88 5.57 8.63
CA ARG A 528 5.09 6.39 8.81
C ARG A 528 6.22 5.59 9.46
N VAL A 529 5.93 4.90 10.56
CA VAL A 529 6.93 4.08 11.27
C VAL A 529 7.47 2.97 10.36
N ALA A 530 6.59 2.27 9.64
CA ALA A 530 7.00 1.28 8.65
C ALA A 530 7.87 1.90 7.55
N ALA A 531 7.52 3.09 7.04
CA ALA A 531 8.27 3.78 5.99
C ALA A 531 9.68 4.18 6.46
N LEU A 532 9.79 4.76 7.66
CA LEU A 532 11.09 5.10 8.26
C LEU A 532 11.96 3.86 8.48
N HIS A 533 11.36 2.75 8.90
CA HIS A 533 12.08 1.49 9.01
C HIS A 533 12.58 0.96 7.68
N HIS A 534 11.74 0.96 6.66
CA HIS A 534 12.10 0.52 5.31
C HIS A 534 13.26 1.35 4.75
N LEU A 535 13.28 2.66 5.04
CA LEU A 535 14.37 3.57 4.64
C LEU A 535 15.62 3.48 5.53
N GLY A 536 15.64 2.63 6.56
CA GLY A 536 16.76 2.51 7.50
C GLY A 536 16.91 3.71 8.44
N ARG A 537 15.89 4.57 8.57
CA ARG A 537 15.89 5.77 9.41
C ARG A 537 15.44 5.50 10.85
N SER A 538 14.77 4.38 11.11
CA SER A 538 14.35 3.97 12.46
C SER A 538 14.31 2.44 12.60
N PRO A 539 14.80 1.85 13.70
CA PRO A 539 14.55 0.44 13.97
C PRO A 539 13.06 0.20 14.29
N LEU A 540 12.57 -1.03 14.02
CA LEU A 540 11.31 -1.52 14.56
C LEU A 540 11.63 -2.33 15.81
N THR A 541 11.19 -1.86 16.97
CA THR A 541 11.53 -2.44 18.29
C THR A 541 10.88 -3.80 18.54
N ALA A 542 9.81 -4.14 17.82
CA ALA A 542 9.13 -5.43 17.91
C ALA A 542 8.56 -5.83 16.54
N TRP A 543 8.79 -7.07 16.13
CA TRP A 543 8.23 -7.68 14.92
C TRP A 543 7.62 -9.04 15.28
N ARG A 544 6.46 -9.37 14.71
CA ARG A 544 5.90 -10.72 14.81
C ARG A 544 6.59 -11.63 13.78
N PRO A 545 7.33 -12.68 14.20
CA PRO A 545 7.56 -13.78 13.31
C PRO A 545 6.22 -14.33 12.86
N ALA A 546 6.10 -14.68 11.58
CA ALA A 546 4.96 -15.46 11.12
C ALA A 546 4.99 -16.81 11.85
N THR A 547 4.31 -16.93 12.98
CA THR A 547 4.18 -18.18 13.70
C THR A 547 3.29 -19.12 12.88
N ARG A 548 3.90 -19.94 12.02
CA ARG A 548 3.22 -21.09 11.46
C ARG A 548 3.25 -22.21 12.49
N HIS A 549 2.11 -22.42 13.15
CA HIS A 549 1.87 -23.59 13.99
C HIS A 549 1.34 -24.74 13.11
N GLY A 550 2.00 -25.91 13.13
CA GLY A 550 1.53 -27.14 12.48
C GLY A 550 2.61 -27.93 11.73
N SER A 551 2.30 -29.14 11.26
CA SER A 551 3.18 -30.03 10.46
C SER A 551 3.39 -29.57 9.00
N HIS A 552 3.15 -28.28 8.73
CA HIS A 552 3.29 -27.68 7.40
C HIS A 552 4.69 -27.10 7.19
N LEU A 553 5.22 -27.33 6.01
CA LEU A 553 6.53 -26.89 5.55
C LEU A 553 6.41 -26.28 4.17
N ARG A 554 6.73 -25.00 4.03
CA ARG A 554 6.90 -24.38 2.71
C ARG A 554 8.35 -24.48 2.26
N LEU A 555 8.60 -25.29 1.24
CA LEU A 555 9.90 -25.48 0.62
C LEU A 555 10.01 -24.63 -0.65
N MET A 556 11.18 -24.03 -0.87
CA MET A 556 11.54 -23.41 -2.14
C MET A 556 12.88 -23.94 -2.65
N THR A 557 13.00 -24.20 -3.95
CA THR A 557 14.29 -24.33 -4.62
C THR A 557 14.42 -23.25 -5.69
N TYR A 558 15.59 -22.64 -5.79
CA TYR A 558 15.81 -21.52 -6.69
C TYR A 558 17.27 -21.40 -7.13
N ASN A 559 17.54 -21.66 -8.42
CA ASN A 559 18.79 -21.28 -9.05
C ASN A 559 18.83 -19.74 -9.22
N THR A 560 19.81 -19.09 -8.59
CA THR A 560 19.91 -17.63 -8.49
C THR A 560 20.82 -17.01 -9.55
N HIS A 561 21.52 -17.82 -10.35
CA HIS A 561 22.41 -17.38 -11.43
C HIS A 561 23.43 -16.31 -10.97
N GLY A 562 24.14 -16.56 -9.86
CA GLY A 562 25.09 -15.62 -9.25
C GLY A 562 24.42 -14.35 -8.73
N CYS A 563 23.13 -14.42 -8.39
CA CYS A 563 22.24 -13.27 -8.17
C CYS A 563 22.22 -12.26 -9.34
N SER A 564 22.66 -12.68 -10.53
CA SER A 564 22.77 -11.88 -11.74
C SER A 564 21.48 -11.99 -12.55
N GLY A 565 20.72 -10.91 -12.50
CA GLY A 565 19.42 -10.88 -13.17
C GLY A 565 19.54 -10.84 -14.69
N MET A 566 18.42 -11.07 -15.36
CA MET A 566 18.25 -10.88 -16.81
C MET A 566 18.43 -9.43 -17.25
N ASP A 567 18.62 -8.52 -16.30
CA ASP A 567 19.02 -7.14 -16.51
C ASP A 567 20.53 -6.88 -16.38
N GLY A 568 21.33 -7.91 -16.12
CA GLY A 568 22.78 -7.86 -15.96
C GLY A 568 23.22 -7.26 -14.63
N ARG A 569 22.33 -7.15 -13.63
CA ARG A 569 22.69 -6.66 -12.30
C ARG A 569 22.82 -7.82 -11.33
N VAL A 570 23.91 -7.80 -10.57
CA VAL A 570 24.10 -8.67 -9.41
C VAL A 570 23.45 -8.00 -8.19
N SER A 571 22.43 -8.64 -7.60
CA SER A 571 21.80 -8.15 -6.38
C SER A 571 21.24 -9.30 -5.53
N PRO A 572 21.94 -9.71 -4.46
CA PRO A 572 21.46 -10.73 -3.52
C PRO A 572 20.18 -10.29 -2.80
N ARG A 573 20.05 -9.00 -2.45
CA ARG A 573 18.83 -8.46 -1.83
C ARG A 573 17.59 -8.58 -2.71
N ARG A 574 17.73 -8.45 -4.04
CA ARG A 574 16.63 -8.68 -4.99
C ARG A 574 16.15 -10.12 -4.95
N ILE A 575 17.08 -11.08 -4.85
CA ILE A 575 16.76 -12.50 -4.66
C ILE A 575 16.05 -12.71 -3.32
N ALA A 576 16.57 -12.13 -2.23
CA ALA A 576 15.93 -12.18 -0.93
C ALA A 576 14.49 -11.63 -0.95
N ARG A 577 14.22 -10.54 -1.67
CA ARG A 577 12.86 -10.04 -1.87
C ARG A 577 11.97 -11.05 -2.59
N ALA A 578 12.44 -11.64 -3.69
CA ALA A 578 11.68 -12.64 -4.45
C ALA A 578 11.33 -13.87 -3.59
N ILE A 579 12.22 -14.26 -2.69
CA ILE A 579 12.01 -15.35 -1.72
C ILE A 579 11.02 -14.91 -0.63
N ARG A 580 11.23 -13.72 -0.03
CA ARG A 580 10.39 -13.17 1.04
C ARG A 580 8.92 -13.02 0.64
N GLU A 581 8.62 -12.59 -0.59
CA GLU A 581 7.26 -12.50 -1.13
C GLU A 581 6.51 -13.85 -1.11
N GLN A 582 7.24 -14.96 -1.00
CA GLN A 582 6.68 -16.31 -0.96
C GLN A 582 6.69 -16.93 0.45
N ALA A 583 7.35 -16.27 1.42
CA ALA A 583 7.49 -16.70 2.81
C ALA A 583 7.74 -18.22 2.99
N PRO A 584 8.77 -18.80 2.32
CA PRO A 584 9.17 -20.20 2.53
C PRO A 584 9.81 -20.38 3.91
N ASP A 585 9.72 -21.59 4.44
CA ASP A 585 10.34 -21.96 5.71
C ASP A 585 11.75 -22.57 5.51
N VAL A 586 11.98 -23.16 4.33
CA VAL A 586 13.26 -23.73 3.88
C VAL A 586 13.51 -23.34 2.43
N VAL A 587 14.73 -22.94 2.10
CA VAL A 587 15.13 -22.52 0.75
C VAL A 587 16.45 -23.16 0.32
N ALA A 588 16.43 -23.91 -0.77
CA ALA A 588 17.61 -24.43 -1.45
C ALA A 588 18.00 -23.48 -2.60
N LEU A 589 19.17 -22.86 -2.50
CA LEU A 589 19.66 -21.87 -3.47
C LEU A 589 20.85 -22.41 -4.24
N GLN A 590 20.80 -22.34 -5.56
CA GLN A 590 21.92 -22.74 -6.44
C GLN A 590 22.59 -21.52 -7.08
N GLU A 591 23.83 -21.72 -7.51
CA GLU A 591 24.67 -20.73 -8.18
C GLU A 591 24.96 -19.46 -7.37
N LEU A 592 25.39 -19.61 -6.12
CA LEU A 592 25.77 -18.49 -5.27
C LEU A 592 27.28 -18.24 -5.33
N ASP A 593 27.67 -16.97 -5.37
CA ASP A 593 29.05 -16.52 -5.22
C ASP A 593 29.37 -16.16 -3.77
N LEU A 594 30.62 -16.42 -3.35
CA LEU A 594 31.19 -15.92 -2.10
C LEU A 594 32.61 -15.42 -2.41
N GLY A 595 32.90 -14.15 -2.10
CA GLY A 595 34.24 -13.57 -2.29
C GLY A 595 34.62 -13.27 -3.76
N ARG A 596 33.78 -13.56 -4.75
CA ARG A 596 34.11 -13.33 -6.17
C ARG A 596 34.08 -11.87 -6.58
N ARG A 597 35.10 -11.42 -7.33
CA ARG A 597 35.17 -10.04 -7.88
C ARG A 597 33.97 -9.65 -8.73
N ARG A 598 33.44 -10.58 -9.55
CA ARG A 598 32.24 -10.33 -10.39
C ARG A 598 30.98 -10.00 -9.57
N SER A 599 31.03 -10.29 -8.28
CA SER A 599 29.93 -10.21 -7.31
C SER A 599 30.29 -9.26 -6.17
N ARG A 600 31.20 -8.31 -6.43
CA ARG A 600 31.70 -7.32 -5.46
C ARG A 600 32.36 -7.94 -4.22
N ALA A 601 32.87 -9.16 -4.34
CA ALA A 601 33.44 -9.95 -3.24
C ALA A 601 32.47 -10.18 -2.05
N GLU A 602 31.17 -10.11 -2.30
CA GLU A 602 30.13 -10.31 -1.28
C GLU A 602 29.91 -11.81 -0.98
N ASP A 603 29.46 -12.11 0.24
CA ASP A 603 28.82 -13.40 0.56
C ASP A 603 27.32 -13.30 0.28
N GLN A 604 26.93 -13.77 -0.90
CA GLN A 604 25.53 -13.69 -1.34
C GLN A 604 24.61 -14.50 -0.43
N SER A 605 25.07 -15.65 0.08
CA SER A 605 24.29 -16.54 0.93
C SER A 605 23.99 -15.89 2.27
N ALA A 606 24.99 -15.27 2.91
CA ALA A 606 24.83 -14.58 4.19
C ALA A 606 23.96 -13.32 4.07
N ILE A 607 24.08 -12.57 2.97
CA ILE A 607 23.22 -11.40 2.71
C ILE A 607 21.75 -11.86 2.61
N ILE A 608 21.47 -12.87 1.79
CA ILE A 608 20.10 -13.36 1.61
C ILE A 608 19.54 -13.89 2.94
N ALA A 609 20.33 -14.65 3.69
CA ALA A 609 19.92 -15.20 4.98
C ALA A 609 19.56 -14.12 6.01
N ARG A 610 20.37 -13.06 6.09
CA ARG A 610 20.12 -11.91 6.98
C ARG A 610 18.85 -11.16 6.61
N GLU A 611 18.61 -10.92 5.33
CA GLU A 611 17.38 -10.25 4.84
C GLU A 611 16.12 -11.08 5.12
N LEU A 612 16.24 -12.41 5.12
CA LEU A 612 15.15 -13.34 5.39
C LEU A 612 14.99 -13.70 6.88
N GLY A 613 15.97 -13.40 7.74
CA GLY A 613 15.98 -13.86 9.11
C GLY A 613 16.07 -15.39 9.22
N MET A 614 16.93 -16.01 8.43
CA MET A 614 17.12 -17.47 8.35
C MET A 614 18.55 -17.87 8.71
N HIS A 615 18.72 -19.09 9.22
CA HIS A 615 20.00 -19.78 9.27
C HIS A 615 20.45 -20.16 7.86
N ALA A 616 21.75 -20.20 7.60
CA ALA A 616 22.29 -20.55 6.28
C ALA A 616 23.50 -21.48 6.39
N VAL A 617 23.57 -22.43 5.47
CA VAL A 617 24.74 -23.31 5.26
C VAL A 617 25.14 -23.23 3.80
N PHE A 618 26.28 -22.61 3.51
CA PHE A 618 26.88 -22.56 2.17
C PHE A 618 27.75 -23.79 1.91
N CYS A 619 27.55 -24.43 0.76
CA CYS A 619 28.31 -25.56 0.25
C CYS A 619 29.10 -25.14 -1.01
N PRO A 620 30.40 -24.83 -0.90
CA PRO A 620 31.22 -24.52 -2.06
C PRO A 620 31.37 -25.75 -2.94
N THR A 621 31.17 -25.57 -4.25
CA THR A 621 31.47 -26.57 -5.28
C THR A 621 32.80 -26.25 -5.98
N VAL A 622 33.12 -24.97 -6.14
CA VAL A 622 34.38 -24.46 -6.68
C VAL A 622 35.03 -23.52 -5.66
N THR A 623 36.32 -23.72 -5.41
CA THR A 623 37.15 -22.85 -4.56
C THR A 623 38.42 -22.47 -5.31
N ARG A 624 38.72 -21.16 -5.39
CA ARG A 624 39.93 -20.60 -6.02
C ARG A 624 40.47 -19.45 -5.17
N GLY A 625 41.42 -19.73 -4.28
CA GLY A 625 41.82 -18.76 -3.24
C GLY A 625 40.62 -18.44 -2.35
N ASP A 626 40.36 -17.15 -2.12
CA ASP A 626 39.22 -16.65 -1.34
C ASP A 626 37.90 -16.58 -2.15
N GLU A 627 37.93 -16.93 -3.44
CA GLU A 627 36.76 -16.96 -4.30
C GLU A 627 36.09 -18.34 -4.29
N HIS A 628 34.83 -18.39 -3.85
CA HIS A 628 34.03 -19.60 -3.82
C HIS A 628 32.76 -19.46 -4.67
N TYR A 629 32.27 -20.58 -5.18
CA TYR A 629 30.98 -20.70 -5.87
C TYR A 629 30.31 -22.01 -5.49
N GLY A 630 28.99 -22.02 -5.35
CA GLY A 630 28.27 -23.23 -4.96
C GLY A 630 26.78 -23.02 -4.74
N HIS A 631 26.24 -23.73 -3.75
CA HIS A 631 24.82 -23.69 -3.39
C HIS A 631 24.67 -23.59 -1.87
N ALA A 632 23.50 -23.17 -1.39
CA ALA A 632 23.23 -23.03 0.04
C ALA A 632 21.86 -23.58 0.41
N LEU A 633 21.73 -23.99 1.67
CA LEU A 633 20.44 -24.27 2.31
C LEU A 633 20.17 -23.22 3.37
N LEU A 634 18.99 -22.60 3.31
CA LEU A 634 18.50 -21.64 4.30
C LEU A 634 17.27 -22.21 5.01
N SER A 635 17.12 -21.94 6.30
CA SER A 635 15.97 -22.37 7.09
C SER A 635 15.68 -21.44 8.27
N HIS A 636 14.40 -21.30 8.65
CA HIS A 636 14.03 -20.68 9.93
C HIS A 636 14.40 -21.54 11.15
N TRP A 637 14.65 -22.84 10.96
CA TRP A 637 15.12 -23.74 12.02
C TRP A 637 16.64 -23.90 11.97
N PRO A 638 17.29 -24.23 13.10
CA PRO A 638 18.70 -24.61 13.11
C PRO A 638 18.98 -25.75 12.12
N ILE A 639 20.10 -25.65 11.41
CA ILE A 639 20.50 -26.59 10.37
C ILE A 639 21.61 -27.49 10.91
N GLU A 640 21.35 -28.78 11.06
CA GLU A 640 22.35 -29.81 11.37
C GLU A 640 22.92 -30.34 10.05
N ILE A 641 24.24 -30.22 9.84
CA ILE A 641 24.88 -30.73 8.63
C ILE A 641 25.16 -32.22 8.82
N VAL A 642 24.54 -33.07 8.00
CA VAL A 642 24.79 -34.52 8.01
C VAL A 642 25.95 -34.87 7.08
N LYS A 643 25.93 -34.36 5.85
CA LYS A 643 26.99 -34.62 4.87
C LYS A 643 27.14 -33.47 3.88
N ARG A 644 28.39 -33.18 3.53
CA ARG A 644 28.79 -32.32 2.41
C ARG A 644 29.92 -32.99 1.66
N ALA A 645 29.73 -33.28 0.38
CA ALA A 645 30.76 -33.94 -0.41
C ALA A 645 30.64 -33.60 -1.90
N ARG A 646 31.78 -33.66 -2.58
CA ARG A 646 31.83 -33.61 -4.05
C ARG A 646 31.08 -34.81 -4.62
N LEU A 647 30.28 -34.58 -5.66
CA LEU A 647 29.61 -35.64 -6.40
C LEU A 647 30.53 -36.15 -7.52
N PRO A 648 30.35 -37.39 -7.98
CA PRO A 648 31.14 -37.94 -9.09
C PRO A 648 31.09 -37.03 -10.32
N ASP A 649 32.23 -36.84 -10.96
CA ASP A 649 32.37 -36.20 -12.26
C ASP A 649 32.52 -37.23 -13.38
N ASP A 650 32.33 -36.77 -14.62
CA ASP A 650 32.60 -37.54 -15.82
C ASP A 650 33.94 -37.07 -16.39
N PRO A 651 35.01 -37.87 -16.31
CA PRO A 651 36.34 -37.49 -16.81
C PRO A 651 36.39 -37.31 -18.33
N HIS A 652 35.36 -37.76 -19.06
CA HIS A 652 35.21 -37.57 -20.50
C HIS A 652 34.18 -36.48 -20.84
N GLY A 653 33.66 -35.78 -19.83
CA GLY A 653 32.72 -34.68 -20.00
C GLY A 653 33.35 -33.47 -20.69
N TRP A 654 32.56 -32.79 -21.52
CA TRP A 654 32.98 -31.54 -22.19
C TRP A 654 32.93 -30.31 -21.25
N TRP A 655 32.43 -30.47 -20.03
CA TRP A 655 32.26 -29.41 -19.03
C TRP A 655 32.95 -29.83 -17.73
N ASP A 656 33.90 -29.02 -17.25
CA ASP A 656 34.81 -29.35 -16.14
C ASP A 656 34.51 -28.55 -14.87
N GLU A 657 33.23 -28.45 -14.50
CA GLU A 657 32.82 -27.73 -13.29
C GLU A 657 32.36 -28.71 -12.20
N PRO A 658 33.11 -28.85 -11.09
CA PRO A 658 32.77 -29.81 -10.05
C PRO A 658 31.41 -29.51 -9.41
N ARG A 659 30.69 -30.57 -9.06
CA ARG A 659 29.40 -30.51 -8.36
C ARG A 659 29.53 -31.10 -6.95
N SER A 660 28.65 -30.67 -6.05
CA SER A 660 28.60 -31.20 -4.68
C SER A 660 27.15 -31.33 -4.24
N GLY A 661 26.93 -32.18 -3.24
CA GLY A 661 25.65 -32.26 -2.52
C GLY A 661 25.80 -31.71 -1.11
N LEU A 662 24.67 -31.23 -0.57
CA LEU A 662 24.53 -30.88 0.83
C LEU A 662 23.32 -31.62 1.40
N TRP A 663 23.58 -32.50 2.37
CA TRP A 663 22.55 -33.15 3.19
C TRP A 663 22.55 -32.52 4.57
N ALA A 664 21.43 -31.91 4.91
CA ALA A 664 21.18 -31.35 6.22
C ALA A 664 19.90 -31.92 6.84
N ARG A 665 19.77 -31.71 8.14
CA ARG A 665 18.63 -32.10 8.95
C ARG A 665 18.09 -30.89 9.69
N ILE A 666 16.76 -30.79 9.72
CA ILE A 666 16.01 -29.73 10.39
C ILE A 666 14.85 -30.32 11.18
N GLN A 667 14.39 -29.59 12.20
CA GLN A 667 13.27 -29.99 13.04
C GLN A 667 12.03 -29.18 12.65
N VAL A 668 11.01 -29.83 12.10
CA VAL A 668 9.75 -29.21 11.66
C VAL A 668 8.61 -29.73 12.51
N ALA A 669 8.06 -28.89 13.40
CA ALA A 669 6.93 -29.25 14.27
C ALA A 669 7.10 -30.60 15.01
N GLY A 670 8.31 -30.87 15.51
CA GLY A 670 8.64 -32.12 16.21
C GLY A 670 9.12 -33.27 15.31
N HIS A 671 8.99 -33.14 13.97
CA HIS A 671 9.50 -34.12 13.03
C HIS A 671 10.91 -33.79 12.57
N ARG A 672 11.73 -34.83 12.46
CA ARG A 672 13.06 -34.76 11.86
C ARG A 672 12.94 -34.89 10.36
N VAL A 673 13.36 -33.86 9.63
CA VAL A 673 13.30 -33.83 8.16
C VAL A 673 14.70 -33.75 7.57
N ASN A 674 15.01 -34.67 6.66
CA ASN A 674 16.26 -34.68 5.90
C ASN A 674 16.08 -33.91 4.60
N VAL A 675 16.89 -32.86 4.40
CA VAL A 675 16.88 -32.03 3.19
C VAL A 675 18.22 -32.19 2.48
N VAL A 676 18.16 -32.71 1.26
CA VAL A 676 19.30 -32.86 0.37
C VAL A 676 19.14 -31.90 -0.80
N THR A 677 20.09 -30.98 -0.95
CA THR A 677 20.15 -30.06 -2.09
C THR A 677 21.39 -30.32 -2.93
N ALA A 678 21.26 -30.20 -4.25
CA ALA A 678 22.38 -30.30 -5.19
C ALA A 678 22.16 -29.42 -6.44
N HIS A 679 23.24 -29.15 -7.17
CA HIS A 679 23.21 -28.63 -8.53
C HIS A 679 23.98 -29.64 -9.41
N LEU A 680 23.29 -30.37 -10.29
CA LEU A 680 23.92 -31.42 -11.08
C LEU A 680 24.56 -30.90 -12.38
N GLY A 681 25.47 -31.71 -12.93
CA GLY A 681 26.24 -31.40 -14.13
C GLY A 681 25.43 -31.28 -15.41
N LEU A 682 26.09 -30.79 -16.46
CA LEU A 682 25.50 -30.63 -17.79
C LEU A 682 25.70 -31.88 -18.66
N GLY A 683 26.58 -32.80 -18.28
CA GLY A 683 26.76 -34.10 -18.96
C GLY A 683 25.62 -35.08 -18.69
N VAL A 684 25.18 -35.83 -19.70
CA VAL A 684 24.11 -36.84 -19.54
C VAL A 684 24.58 -37.97 -18.61
N HIS A 685 25.78 -38.51 -18.85
CA HIS A 685 26.37 -39.58 -18.06
C HIS A 685 26.72 -39.10 -16.64
N GLU A 686 27.35 -37.93 -16.56
CA GLU A 686 27.65 -37.25 -15.30
C GLU A 686 26.41 -37.14 -14.38
N ARG A 687 25.27 -36.64 -14.88
CA ARG A 687 24.03 -36.55 -14.09
C ARG A 687 23.53 -37.91 -13.60
N GLU A 688 23.71 -38.96 -14.40
CA GLU A 688 23.33 -40.32 -13.99
C GLU A 688 24.21 -40.82 -12.84
N LEU A 689 25.54 -40.66 -12.94
CA LEU A 689 26.48 -41.01 -11.87
C LEU A 689 26.15 -40.25 -10.58
N GLN A 690 25.91 -38.94 -10.70
CA GLN A 690 25.60 -38.08 -9.56
C GLN A 690 24.27 -38.46 -8.89
N MET A 691 23.22 -38.74 -9.68
CA MET A 691 21.93 -39.17 -9.13
C MET A 691 22.03 -40.55 -8.47
N ARG A 692 22.77 -41.50 -9.06
CA ARG A 692 23.04 -42.81 -8.43
C ARG A 692 23.77 -42.65 -7.10
N ALA A 693 24.75 -41.76 -7.01
CA ALA A 693 25.48 -41.49 -5.77
C ALA A 693 24.56 -40.92 -4.69
N LEU A 694 23.72 -39.93 -5.02
CA LEU A 694 22.75 -39.33 -4.07
C LEU A 694 21.71 -40.33 -3.56
N LEU A 695 21.29 -41.30 -4.38
CA LEU A 695 20.35 -42.36 -3.99
C LEU A 695 21.05 -43.59 -3.39
N GLY A 696 22.38 -43.60 -3.36
CA GLY A 696 23.21 -44.73 -2.94
C GLY A 696 23.37 -44.85 -1.42
N PRO A 697 24.09 -45.89 -0.96
CA PRO A 697 24.27 -46.20 0.47
C PRO A 697 24.98 -45.10 1.25
N GLU A 698 25.79 -44.29 0.58
CA GLU A 698 26.54 -43.18 1.17
C GLU A 698 25.69 -41.92 1.43
N TRP A 699 24.47 -41.86 0.90
CA TRP A 699 23.58 -40.71 0.98
C TRP A 699 22.19 -41.15 1.44
N LEU A 700 21.19 -41.14 0.57
CA LEU A 700 19.80 -41.39 0.95
C LEU A 700 19.48 -42.87 1.16
N GLY A 701 20.27 -43.79 0.60
CA GLY A 701 20.03 -45.23 0.62
C GLY A 701 19.59 -45.79 1.98
N PRO A 702 20.31 -45.51 3.09
CA PRO A 702 19.99 -46.06 4.41
C PRO A 702 18.67 -45.55 5.01
N ILE A 703 18.14 -44.41 4.53
CA ILE A 703 16.99 -43.74 5.16
C ILE A 703 15.76 -43.62 4.24
N LEU A 704 15.87 -44.00 2.96
CA LEU A 704 14.84 -43.80 1.92
C LEU A 704 13.41 -44.18 2.34
N ASP A 705 13.27 -45.31 3.04
CA ASP A 705 11.97 -45.84 3.47
C ASP A 705 11.59 -45.47 4.91
N ALA A 706 12.55 -45.05 5.73
CA ALA A 706 12.38 -44.89 7.17
C ALA A 706 12.13 -43.45 7.61
N GLU A 707 12.71 -42.46 6.92
CA GLU A 707 12.70 -41.07 7.38
C GLU A 707 12.06 -40.10 6.36
N PRO A 708 11.51 -38.96 6.83
CA PRO A 708 11.08 -37.88 5.94
C PRO A 708 12.27 -37.28 5.18
N ILE A 709 12.30 -37.50 3.86
CA ILE A 709 13.33 -37.00 2.94
C ILE A 709 12.73 -36.03 1.92
N ILE A 710 13.48 -34.95 1.68
CA ILE A 710 13.34 -33.99 0.60
C ILE A 710 14.65 -33.98 -0.19
N LEU A 711 14.59 -34.20 -1.50
CA LEU A 711 15.69 -34.02 -2.45
C LEU A 711 15.30 -32.95 -3.47
N CYS A 712 16.00 -31.81 -3.49
CA CYS A 712 15.64 -30.69 -4.37
C CYS A 712 16.86 -29.98 -4.97
N GLY A 713 16.64 -29.21 -6.04
CA GLY A 713 17.67 -28.42 -6.67
C GLY A 713 17.49 -28.24 -8.17
N ASP A 714 18.46 -27.58 -8.79
CA ASP A 714 18.63 -27.58 -10.24
C ASP A 714 19.39 -28.84 -10.65
N PHE A 715 18.68 -29.81 -11.21
CA PHE A 715 19.30 -31.06 -11.58
C PHE A 715 19.68 -31.12 -13.07
N ASN A 716 19.36 -30.10 -13.87
CA ASN A 716 19.56 -30.14 -15.32
C ASN A 716 18.90 -31.40 -15.97
N LEU A 717 17.80 -31.89 -15.37
CA LEU A 717 17.09 -33.10 -15.78
C LEU A 717 15.79 -32.75 -16.49
N LEU A 718 15.58 -33.31 -17.69
CA LEU A 718 14.24 -33.32 -18.28
C LEU A 718 13.41 -34.48 -17.72
N PRO A 719 12.09 -34.29 -17.53
CA PRO A 719 11.17 -35.38 -17.20
C PRO A 719 11.35 -36.55 -18.17
N GLY A 720 11.40 -37.77 -17.62
CA GLY A 720 11.58 -38.99 -18.41
C GLY A 720 13.04 -39.33 -18.78
N SER A 721 14.04 -38.49 -18.49
CA SER A 721 15.46 -38.87 -18.64
C SER A 721 15.86 -40.02 -17.70
N THR A 722 16.95 -40.76 -18.01
CA THR A 722 17.43 -41.87 -17.17
C THR A 722 17.65 -41.46 -15.70
N PRO A 723 18.43 -40.41 -15.39
CA PRO A 723 18.55 -39.92 -14.02
C PRO A 723 17.23 -39.48 -13.37
N TYR A 724 16.29 -38.90 -14.13
CA TYR A 724 14.95 -38.60 -13.59
C TYR A 724 14.21 -39.88 -13.18
N ARG A 725 14.24 -40.93 -14.01
CA ARG A 725 13.62 -42.24 -13.69
C ARG A 725 14.27 -42.91 -12.49
N LEU A 726 15.58 -42.76 -12.29
CA LEU A 726 16.26 -43.26 -11.09
C LEU A 726 15.72 -42.58 -9.83
N ALA A 727 15.57 -41.25 -9.84
CA ALA A 727 14.99 -40.51 -8.73
C ALA A 727 13.51 -40.88 -8.49
N SER A 728 12.69 -40.86 -9.54
CA SER A 728 11.24 -41.11 -9.42
C SER A 728 10.88 -42.57 -9.11
N ALA A 729 11.81 -43.51 -9.27
CA ALA A 729 11.65 -44.90 -8.83
C ALA A 729 11.78 -45.06 -7.30
N ARG A 730 12.44 -44.13 -6.61
CA ARG A 730 12.72 -44.21 -5.16
C ARG A 730 12.03 -43.12 -4.35
N LEU A 731 11.76 -41.97 -4.97
CA LEU A 731 11.11 -40.82 -4.37
C LEU A 731 9.97 -40.34 -5.26
N ARG A 732 9.05 -39.55 -4.71
CA ARG A 732 7.90 -39.02 -5.44
C ARG A 732 8.17 -37.60 -5.89
N ASP A 733 7.97 -37.35 -7.18
CA ASP A 733 8.03 -36.01 -7.76
C ASP A 733 6.86 -35.16 -7.24
N VAL A 734 7.16 -34.06 -6.55
CA VAL A 734 6.14 -33.21 -5.90
C VAL A 734 5.15 -32.65 -6.92
N GLN A 735 5.57 -32.36 -8.16
CA GLN A 735 4.68 -31.85 -9.21
C GLN A 735 3.71 -32.91 -9.75
N LEU A 736 3.89 -34.18 -9.41
CA LEU A 736 3.05 -35.29 -9.87
C LEU A 736 2.21 -35.91 -8.74
N LEU A 737 2.29 -35.38 -7.52
CA LEU A 737 1.51 -35.89 -6.37
C LEU A 737 0.02 -35.59 -6.51
N ASP A 738 -0.34 -34.43 -7.05
CA ASP A 738 -1.72 -34.09 -7.40
C ASP A 738 -1.98 -34.37 -8.88
N ARG A 739 -2.92 -35.29 -9.16
CA ARG A 739 -3.30 -35.66 -10.54
C ARG A 739 -3.99 -34.53 -11.30
N ALA A 740 -4.58 -33.55 -10.62
CA ALA A 740 -5.17 -32.38 -11.25
C ALA A 740 -4.13 -31.31 -11.61
N HIS A 741 -2.92 -31.38 -11.02
CA HIS A 741 -1.86 -30.43 -11.28
C HIS A 741 -1.21 -30.67 -12.65
N ARG A 742 -0.99 -29.57 -13.39
CA ARG A 742 -0.19 -29.60 -14.62
C ARG A 742 1.24 -29.17 -14.29
N PRO A 743 2.26 -30.02 -14.58
CA PRO A 743 3.64 -29.68 -14.32
C PRO A 743 4.07 -28.35 -14.95
N LEU A 744 4.90 -27.62 -14.22
CA LEU A 744 5.33 -26.27 -14.52
C LEU A 744 6.81 -26.25 -14.89
N ASN A 745 7.14 -25.43 -15.89
CA ASN A 745 8.50 -25.14 -16.30
C ASN A 745 9.09 -24.01 -15.46
N THR A 746 10.40 -24.06 -15.27
CA THR A 746 11.16 -23.07 -14.47
C THR A 746 12.21 -22.33 -15.30
N PHE A 747 12.64 -22.87 -16.44
CA PHE A 747 13.69 -22.27 -17.29
C PHE A 747 13.24 -22.06 -18.75
N SER A 748 13.52 -20.95 -19.43
CA SER A 748 14.08 -19.70 -18.90
C SER A 748 12.99 -18.86 -18.24
N SER A 749 13.31 -18.07 -17.23
CA SER A 749 12.34 -17.35 -16.40
C SER A 749 11.39 -16.43 -17.18
N MET A 750 11.88 -15.83 -18.27
CA MET A 750 11.09 -14.98 -19.15
C MET A 750 10.01 -15.77 -19.90
N HIS A 751 10.40 -16.92 -20.45
CA HIS A 751 9.58 -17.86 -21.22
C HIS A 751 9.90 -19.28 -20.74
N PRO A 752 9.19 -19.78 -19.71
CA PRO A 752 9.52 -21.08 -19.12
C PRO A 752 9.21 -22.23 -20.08
N LEU A 753 10.23 -22.79 -20.70
CA LEU A 753 10.17 -23.83 -21.74
C LEU A 753 10.60 -25.21 -21.23
N LEU A 754 11.48 -25.26 -20.23
CA LEU A 754 12.10 -26.44 -19.68
C LEU A 754 11.82 -26.57 -18.17
N ARG A 755 11.67 -27.81 -17.73
CA ARG A 755 11.51 -28.21 -16.33
C ARG A 755 12.79 -28.93 -15.89
N ILE A 756 13.70 -28.19 -15.27
CA ILE A 756 15.02 -28.68 -14.85
C ILE A 756 15.29 -28.54 -13.35
N ASP A 757 14.52 -27.68 -12.67
CA ASP A 757 14.46 -27.61 -11.22
C ASP A 757 13.41 -28.60 -10.69
N HIS A 758 13.80 -29.45 -9.73
CA HIS A 758 12.94 -30.52 -9.22
C HIS A 758 12.89 -30.56 -7.70
N MET A 759 11.79 -31.09 -7.17
CA MET A 759 11.62 -31.47 -5.77
C MET A 759 11.08 -32.90 -5.75
N PHE A 760 11.81 -33.80 -5.10
CA PHE A 760 11.39 -35.16 -4.82
C PHE A 760 11.24 -35.35 -3.32
N VAL A 761 10.21 -36.08 -2.91
CA VAL A 761 9.91 -36.34 -1.51
C VAL A 761 9.64 -37.82 -1.24
N SER A 762 10.02 -38.28 -0.06
CA SER A 762 9.65 -39.62 0.43
C SER A 762 8.12 -39.75 0.64
N ARG A 763 7.65 -40.94 1.02
CA ARG A 763 6.23 -41.21 1.32
C ARG A 763 5.66 -40.38 2.47
N HIS A 764 6.51 -39.79 3.32
CA HIS A 764 6.15 -39.06 4.54
C HIS A 764 5.61 -37.63 4.30
N PHE A 765 5.31 -37.27 3.04
CA PHE A 765 4.83 -35.94 2.70
C PHE A 765 3.53 -35.98 1.91
N GLN A 766 2.67 -34.99 2.16
CA GLN A 766 1.60 -34.59 1.24
C GLN A 766 1.93 -33.22 0.66
N CYS A 767 1.48 -32.96 -0.56
CA CYS A 767 1.60 -31.65 -1.20
C CYS A 767 0.23 -30.98 -1.23
N ASP A 768 0.11 -29.85 -0.54
CA ASP A 768 -1.10 -29.02 -0.50
C ASP A 768 -1.10 -27.99 -1.65
N GLY A 769 0.06 -27.73 -2.24
CA GLY A 769 0.18 -26.85 -3.41
C GLY A 769 1.61 -26.76 -3.93
N ILE A 770 1.75 -26.54 -5.24
CA ILE A 770 3.04 -26.30 -5.89
C ILE A 770 2.91 -25.27 -6.99
N VAL A 771 3.88 -24.36 -7.07
CA VAL A 771 3.88 -23.25 -8.03
C VAL A 771 5.29 -22.89 -8.48
N ALA A 772 5.47 -22.71 -9.79
CA ALA A 772 6.60 -21.96 -10.33
C ALA A 772 6.28 -20.46 -10.23
N VAL A 773 6.97 -19.76 -9.35
CA VAL A 773 6.66 -18.38 -8.96
C VAL A 773 6.99 -17.44 -10.12
N ARG A 774 6.00 -17.13 -10.95
CA ARG A 774 6.16 -16.29 -12.14
C ARG A 774 5.49 -14.93 -11.96
N ASN A 775 6.29 -13.93 -11.61
CA ASN A 775 5.86 -12.55 -11.50
C ASN A 775 6.89 -11.61 -12.19
N ASP A 776 6.63 -10.31 -12.18
CA ASP A 776 7.51 -9.36 -12.87
C ASP A 776 8.92 -9.27 -12.25
N LEU A 777 9.07 -9.56 -10.95
CA LEU A 777 10.35 -9.63 -10.25
C LEU A 777 11.11 -10.91 -10.62
N THR A 778 10.51 -12.09 -10.46
CA THR A 778 11.17 -13.38 -10.71
C THR A 778 11.55 -13.60 -12.16
N ARG A 779 10.83 -13.00 -13.12
CA ARG A 779 11.20 -12.99 -14.55
C ARG A 779 12.51 -12.26 -14.86
N VAL A 780 12.96 -11.40 -13.96
CA VAL A 780 14.18 -10.61 -14.15
C VAL A 780 15.26 -10.95 -13.12
N ALA A 781 14.88 -11.48 -11.96
CA ALA A 781 15.79 -11.71 -10.83
C ALA A 781 16.83 -12.81 -11.11
N SER A 782 16.44 -13.86 -11.84
CA SER A 782 17.29 -14.96 -12.30
C SER A 782 16.82 -15.42 -13.69
N ASP A 783 17.59 -16.24 -14.39
CA ASP A 783 17.18 -16.97 -15.59
C ASP A 783 16.36 -18.23 -15.27
N HIS A 784 16.21 -18.60 -14.00
CA HIS A 784 15.24 -19.58 -13.50
C HIS A 784 14.07 -18.91 -12.76
N LEU A 785 12.92 -19.58 -12.68
CA LEU A 785 11.85 -19.25 -11.75
C LEU A 785 12.01 -20.05 -10.45
N PRO A 786 11.73 -19.46 -9.28
CA PRO A 786 11.64 -20.22 -8.04
C PRO A 786 10.52 -21.26 -8.13
N LEU A 787 10.81 -22.50 -7.73
CA LEU A 787 9.79 -23.53 -7.52
C LEU A 787 9.47 -23.58 -6.02
N ARG A 788 8.18 -23.46 -5.67
CA ARG A 788 7.70 -23.43 -4.29
C ARG A 788 6.67 -24.53 -4.08
N ALA A 789 6.82 -25.30 -3.02
CA ALA A 789 5.86 -26.32 -2.59
C ALA A 789 5.40 -26.06 -1.16
N ASP A 790 4.11 -26.22 -0.92
CA ASP A 790 3.46 -26.26 0.38
C ASP A 790 3.29 -27.75 0.75
N LEU A 791 4.14 -28.24 1.65
CA LEU A 791 4.20 -29.64 2.05
C LEU A 791 3.63 -29.83 3.46
N ARG A 792 3.09 -31.01 3.72
CA ARG A 792 2.70 -31.45 5.08
C ARG A 792 3.44 -32.74 5.43
N VAL A 793 4.09 -32.75 6.58
CA VAL A 793 4.73 -33.97 7.13
C VAL A 793 3.63 -34.87 7.69
N LEU A 794 3.65 -36.15 7.30
CA LEU A 794 2.70 -37.15 7.77
C LEU A 794 3.27 -37.86 9.00
N ASP A 795 2.42 -38.06 10.01
CA ASP A 795 2.78 -38.87 11.19
C ASP A 795 3.06 -40.32 10.77
N ALA A 796 4.12 -40.91 11.31
CA ALA A 796 4.58 -42.25 10.98
C ALA A 796 3.58 -43.39 11.32
N GLY A 797 2.39 -43.07 11.87
CA GLY A 797 1.36 -44.03 12.29
C GLY A 797 0.04 -44.04 11.50
N ALA A 798 -0.19 -43.11 10.54
CA ALA A 798 -1.52 -42.97 9.92
C ALA A 798 -1.73 -43.81 8.63
N GLY A 799 -0.80 -44.71 8.28
CA GLY A 799 -0.71 -45.34 6.96
C GLY A 799 -1.13 -46.82 6.84
N THR A 800 -1.75 -47.41 7.85
CA THR A 800 -2.20 -48.82 7.83
C THR A 800 -3.71 -48.93 7.97
N THR A 801 -4.46 -48.43 6.99
CA THR A 801 -5.79 -49.02 6.71
C THR A 801 -5.55 -50.40 6.13
N THR A 802 -5.73 -51.42 6.97
CA THR A 802 -5.89 -52.81 6.59
C THR A 802 -6.86 -52.91 5.42
N ARG A 803 -6.38 -53.43 4.27
CA ARG A 803 -7.28 -53.98 3.25
C ARG A 803 -8.03 -55.13 3.91
N ASN A 804 -9.31 -54.93 4.21
CA ASN A 804 -10.20 -56.05 4.52
C ASN A 804 -10.23 -56.99 3.30
N PRO A 805 -10.02 -58.30 3.46
CA PRO A 805 -10.22 -59.26 2.38
C PRO A 805 -11.71 -59.33 2.03
N PRO A 806 -12.06 -59.70 0.79
CA PRO A 806 -13.45 -59.78 0.36
C PRO A 806 -14.18 -60.86 1.17
N ARG A 807 -15.31 -60.48 1.79
CA ARG A 807 -16.23 -61.44 2.44
C ARG A 807 -16.81 -62.37 1.38
N ALA A 808 -16.64 -63.68 1.58
CA ALA A 808 -17.35 -64.72 0.85
C ALA A 808 -18.86 -64.70 1.15
N PRO A 809 -19.73 -65.12 0.22
CA PRO A 809 -21.18 -65.08 0.41
C PRO A 809 -21.69 -66.33 1.14
N GLY A 810 -22.62 -66.11 2.07
CA GLY A 810 -23.61 -67.10 2.48
C GLY A 810 -23.36 -67.78 3.83
N HIS A 811 -24.19 -67.42 4.83
CA HIS A 811 -25.03 -68.37 5.54
C HIS A 811 -25.98 -67.61 6.47
N THR A 812 -27.27 -67.66 6.16
CA THR A 812 -28.38 -67.32 7.06
C THR A 812 -28.73 -68.53 7.92
N PRO A 813 -28.78 -68.39 9.25
CA PRO A 813 -29.57 -69.27 10.11
C PRO A 813 -30.83 -68.56 10.63
N PRO A 814 -31.83 -69.32 11.11
CA PRO A 814 -33.24 -68.93 11.09
C PRO A 814 -33.72 -68.18 12.33
N ALA A 815 -34.90 -67.58 12.17
CA ALA A 815 -35.66 -66.85 13.17
C ALA A 815 -36.18 -67.72 14.34
N CYS A 816 -36.30 -67.11 15.52
CA CYS A 816 -37.34 -67.42 16.50
C CYS A 816 -37.58 -66.22 17.45
N PRO A 817 -38.76 -66.16 18.12
CA PRO A 817 -39.47 -64.91 18.39
C PRO A 817 -39.58 -64.53 19.89
N VAL A 818 -39.90 -63.24 20.10
CA VAL A 818 -40.73 -62.59 21.14
C VAL A 818 -40.71 -63.11 22.59
N ALA A 819 -40.33 -62.23 23.52
CA ALA A 819 -40.97 -61.92 24.82
C ALA A 819 -40.34 -60.59 25.31
N GLY A 820 -41.01 -59.56 25.81
CA GLY A 820 -42.31 -59.45 26.48
C GLY A 820 -42.08 -58.89 27.89
N ALA A 821 -42.06 -57.55 28.03
CA ALA A 821 -42.44 -56.73 29.20
C ALA A 821 -42.17 -55.25 28.89
#